data_AF-A0A2H3IQ73-F1
#
_entry.id   AF-A0A2H3IQ73-F1
#
_cell.length_a   1.000
_cell.length_b   1.000
_cell.length_c   1.000
_cell.angle_alpha   90.00
_cell.angle_beta   90.00
_cell.angle_gamma   90.00
#
_symmetry.space_group_name_H-M   'P 1'
#
loop_
_entity.id
_entity.type
_entity.pdbx_description
1 polymer ?
#
loop_
_entity_poly.entity_id
_entity_poly.type
_entity_poly.pdbx_seq_one_letter_code
_entity_poly.pdbx_strand_id
1 'polypeptide(L)'
;MDQRRQEIIHHNPTGKIRDMHYRFFEGACKRQNLACNADSVDKLEDREIYALAYLLLDEFRGLISLPVVSQLYTNGGDVVSGELSKVKALLQKGTIGPREVIPFIKAAVTRKSDIGFWSEVLNILEEGFPSPSIQQTPWIPSADNFSNSAQYKKYLNTVIEEEIGSLHLGLPNFYGTFFGVMSADLAAVSKLVFESCSTGNSPLYNKQQCVWLCPKDIVGSSWFPTTVKRLLNLAHEFWPDDAPLRSIARPIKQLEGLINEQKLDVGMIDDSKAEDYFKYPWSRVLILGQLRNNADSDGNPRAWLDFGRYAKEVISAHDGRRFVHGFTLFGNLMRFWMFDRIGGIASSSFDIHANGVRFVYTILAMHLMDDQQLGLDPTIQTADGKRFIQIQRNRKTERLILDKVITRSHHLSGRGTTCWKAHLESKPKVLLVIKDSWMLEHARDEGQLLREVTKRGVTNVARYYHHEIVHVSGKKDDVQKNVRKRLDGTKAEDYSSSWHSRIDPWENRVHRRIITRDFGKPIHEASTPKRLLVALENCIKGHESLWKVGFIHRDISIDNLMISESSSRAFLIDLELAIEEKLCEASEEQSQTGTRPFMAISALSGAKHNFMHDVESFFWVLFLICIHYDGYRGDFRRVAEFDSWNTQSPTELAVAKLGIISMEEEFLDLTKKNFTPRYQCLIPCVNKLRRVVFPGDAPSMTKRPEIYDEIYQVLQSAREDFKELVWQFILLAMASNNIVVLGAGVIGLTTAMLLSQDPENQITVAAKHMPGDYDIEYTSPWAGANYLPVGQEDSKVGQWEKATWPHLQELAQNCPEAGIHFQETTVYNRKKDQESTTGKWFAELIKPNPWYNKVVPDYRELPQNELKEGIDNANSFTSVCINTALYLPWLVGQCRKNGVEFKRAIVGHISEAADLHHSGSRADVVVNCTGLSSRSLGGVMDTTLLPARGQIVLVRNDPGAMVGISGTDDGDDEATYIMTRAVGGGTILGGSYQKNNWDPNPDPNLAMRIMKRCIELCPSLVGEGQGIEGLSVIRHGVGLRPLREDGPRIDKQKFEDFWVVHNYGHAGYGYQTSYGSATEAVGLVKQALQQGKRAKL
;
A
#
# COMPACT_ATOMS: atom_id res chain seq x y z
N MET A 1 -16.99 -45.83 -29.24
CA MET A 1 -17.62 -44.50 -29.29
C MET A 1 -18.83 -44.57 -30.20
N ASP A 2 -20.02 -44.14 -29.75
CA ASP A 2 -21.26 -44.17 -30.54
C ASP A 2 -21.33 -43.05 -31.61
N GLN A 3 -22.29 -43.15 -32.53
CA GLN A 3 -22.45 -42.23 -33.66
C GLN A 3 -22.73 -40.78 -33.22
N ARG A 4 -23.40 -40.59 -32.08
CA ARG A 4 -23.75 -39.27 -31.53
C ARG A 4 -22.53 -38.56 -30.94
N ARG A 5 -21.63 -39.28 -30.25
CA ARG A 5 -20.36 -38.73 -29.75
C ARG A 5 -19.41 -38.35 -30.89
N GLN A 6 -19.39 -39.13 -31.97
CA GLN A 6 -18.58 -38.82 -33.16
C GLN A 6 -19.05 -37.54 -33.87
N GLU A 7 -20.37 -37.32 -33.99
CA GLU A 7 -20.94 -36.09 -34.54
C GLU A 7 -20.60 -34.85 -33.69
N ILE A 8 -20.65 -34.95 -32.36
CA ILE A 8 -20.31 -33.85 -31.43
C ILE A 8 -18.83 -33.42 -31.59
N ILE A 9 -17.92 -34.38 -31.71
CA ILE A 9 -16.48 -34.13 -31.90
C ILE A 9 -16.19 -33.53 -33.28
N HIS A 10 -16.90 -33.98 -34.32
CA HIS A 10 -16.69 -33.50 -35.70
C HIS A 10 -16.99 -32.00 -35.87
N HIS A 11 -17.95 -31.46 -35.10
CA HIS A 11 -18.34 -30.05 -35.18
C HIS A 11 -17.47 -29.11 -34.33
N ASN A 12 -16.50 -29.60 -33.55
CA ASN A 12 -15.71 -28.82 -32.59
C ASN A 12 -14.25 -29.32 -32.45
N PRO A 13 -13.34 -29.04 -33.40
CA PRO A 13 -11.96 -29.56 -33.38
C PRO A 13 -11.04 -28.90 -32.33
N THR A 14 -10.15 -29.68 -31.72
CA THR A 14 -9.30 -29.33 -30.54
C THR A 14 -7.85 -28.96 -30.85
N GLY A 15 -7.49 -28.85 -32.13
CA GLY A 15 -6.11 -28.92 -32.61
C GLY A 15 -5.08 -27.90 -32.12
N LYS A 16 -5.45 -26.78 -31.46
CA LYS A 16 -4.46 -25.78 -30.98
C LYS A 16 -3.95 -26.00 -29.56
N ILE A 17 -4.66 -26.78 -28.73
CA ILE A 17 -4.35 -26.91 -27.29
C ILE A 17 -3.29 -27.99 -27.01
N ARG A 18 -3.24 -29.07 -27.82
CA ARG A 18 -2.27 -30.18 -27.72
C ARG A 18 -0.85 -29.84 -28.19
N ASP A 19 -0.72 -28.82 -29.03
CA ASP A 19 0.54 -28.46 -29.71
C ASP A 19 1.65 -28.07 -28.72
N MET A 20 1.29 -27.40 -27.63
CA MET A 20 2.24 -26.99 -26.58
C MET A 20 2.79 -28.18 -25.82
N HIS A 21 1.92 -29.11 -25.40
CA HIS A 21 2.28 -30.32 -24.67
C HIS A 21 3.21 -31.21 -25.51
N TYR A 22 2.90 -31.34 -26.81
CA TYR A 22 3.71 -32.10 -27.75
C TYR A 22 5.09 -31.46 -27.97
N ARG A 23 5.19 -30.15 -28.12
CA ARG A 23 6.48 -29.45 -28.26
C ARG A 23 7.35 -29.58 -27.01
N PHE A 24 6.76 -29.52 -25.83
CA PHE A 24 7.48 -29.74 -24.57
C PHE A 24 8.01 -31.17 -24.49
N PHE A 25 7.19 -32.16 -24.85
CA PHE A 25 7.59 -33.57 -24.94
C PHE A 25 8.73 -33.80 -25.96
N GLU A 26 8.68 -33.17 -27.13
CA GLU A 26 9.78 -33.21 -28.10
C GLU A 26 11.07 -32.62 -27.52
N GLY A 27 10.97 -31.53 -26.75
CA GLY A 27 12.10 -30.95 -26.02
C GLY A 27 12.69 -31.91 -24.99
N ALA A 28 11.84 -32.56 -24.19
CA ALA A 28 12.26 -33.55 -23.19
C ALA A 28 12.97 -34.76 -23.83
N CYS A 29 12.40 -35.30 -24.91
CA CYS A 29 13.02 -36.40 -25.66
C CYS A 29 14.38 -36.00 -26.24
N LYS A 30 14.51 -34.78 -26.81
CA LYS A 30 15.78 -34.27 -27.32
C LYS A 30 16.83 -34.12 -26.22
N ARG A 31 16.46 -33.59 -25.04
CA ARG A 31 17.37 -33.46 -23.88
C ARG A 31 17.92 -34.80 -23.40
N GLN A 32 17.13 -35.86 -23.52
CA GLN A 32 17.50 -37.20 -23.05
C GLN A 32 17.95 -38.16 -24.17
N ASN A 33 18.11 -37.66 -25.39
CA ASN A 33 18.49 -38.44 -26.57
C ASN A 33 17.56 -39.66 -26.82
N LEU A 34 16.26 -39.48 -26.56
CA LEU A 34 15.21 -40.47 -26.79
C LEU A 34 14.49 -40.22 -28.12
N ALA A 35 13.94 -41.26 -28.72
CA ALA A 35 13.07 -41.12 -29.88
C ALA A 35 11.73 -40.48 -29.47
N CYS A 36 11.24 -39.47 -30.20
CA CYS A 36 9.97 -38.78 -29.84
C CYS A 36 8.72 -39.62 -30.21
N ASN A 37 8.38 -40.63 -29.41
CA ASN A 37 7.17 -41.45 -29.55
C ASN A 37 6.51 -41.75 -28.18
N ALA A 38 5.25 -42.18 -28.18
CA ALA A 38 4.47 -42.36 -26.94
C ALA A 38 5.12 -43.33 -25.92
N ASP A 39 5.85 -44.35 -26.40
CA ASP A 39 6.57 -45.30 -25.54
C ASP A 39 7.78 -44.68 -24.84
N SER A 40 8.24 -43.52 -25.30
CA SER A 40 9.35 -42.81 -24.68
C SER A 40 8.93 -42.00 -23.47
N VAL A 41 7.63 -41.77 -23.26
CA VAL A 41 7.10 -41.17 -22.02
C VAL A 41 7.48 -42.02 -20.80
N ASP A 42 7.44 -43.36 -20.91
CA ASP A 42 7.80 -44.26 -19.81
C ASP A 42 9.30 -44.26 -19.49
N LYS A 43 10.12 -43.76 -20.42
CA LYS A 43 11.59 -43.74 -20.34
C LYS A 43 12.13 -42.39 -19.89
N LEU A 44 11.27 -41.39 -19.77
CA LEU A 44 11.65 -40.07 -19.30
C LEU A 44 12.02 -40.12 -17.80
N GLU A 45 13.04 -39.38 -17.42
CA GLU A 45 13.32 -39.14 -16.00
C GLU A 45 12.09 -38.55 -15.28
N ASP A 46 11.93 -38.86 -13.99
CA ASP A 46 10.78 -38.41 -13.19
C ASP A 46 10.58 -36.90 -13.29
N ARG A 47 11.65 -36.11 -13.32
CA ARG A 47 11.55 -34.65 -13.48
C ARG A 47 10.77 -34.22 -14.74
N GLU A 48 10.99 -34.88 -15.87
CA GLU A 48 10.30 -34.56 -17.14
C GLU A 48 8.87 -35.11 -17.16
N ILE A 49 8.63 -36.29 -16.57
CA ILE A 49 7.27 -36.84 -16.38
C ILE A 49 6.45 -35.90 -15.50
N TYR A 50 7.04 -35.37 -14.42
CA TYR A 50 6.39 -34.42 -13.54
C TYR A 50 6.07 -33.14 -14.30
N ALA A 51 7.01 -32.58 -15.07
CA ALA A 51 6.77 -31.39 -15.87
C ALA A 51 5.62 -31.58 -16.88
N LEU A 52 5.58 -32.71 -17.58
CA LEU A 52 4.50 -33.07 -18.51
C LEU A 52 3.16 -33.25 -17.79
N ALA A 53 3.13 -33.96 -16.66
CA ALA A 53 1.93 -34.13 -15.85
C ALA A 53 1.35 -32.80 -15.33
N TYR A 54 2.21 -31.84 -14.99
CA TYR A 54 1.77 -30.52 -14.52
C TYR A 54 1.34 -29.60 -15.67
N LEU A 55 1.96 -29.69 -16.86
CA LEU A 55 1.45 -29.03 -18.08
C LEU A 55 0.05 -29.51 -18.45
N LEU A 56 -0.25 -30.79 -18.18
CA LEU A 56 -1.56 -31.38 -18.37
C LEU A 56 -2.65 -30.66 -17.55
N LEU A 57 -2.32 -30.03 -16.41
CA LEU A 57 -3.29 -29.29 -15.60
C LEU A 57 -3.82 -28.03 -16.28
N ASP A 58 -2.95 -27.34 -17.03
CA ASP A 58 -3.33 -26.17 -17.83
C ASP A 58 -4.06 -26.61 -19.10
N GLU A 59 -3.63 -27.72 -19.70
CA GLU A 59 -4.36 -28.36 -20.80
C GLU A 59 -5.77 -28.78 -20.37
N PHE A 60 -5.94 -29.40 -19.20
CA PHE A 60 -7.24 -29.71 -18.63
C PHE A 60 -8.07 -28.44 -18.39
N ARG A 61 -7.46 -27.32 -17.98
CA ARG A 61 -8.16 -26.04 -17.86
C ARG A 61 -8.72 -25.58 -19.21
N GLY A 62 -7.89 -25.65 -20.27
CA GLY A 62 -8.29 -25.34 -21.63
C GLY A 62 -9.40 -26.26 -22.12
N LEU A 63 -9.23 -27.58 -21.97
CA LEU A 63 -10.18 -28.60 -22.39
C LEU A 63 -11.53 -28.49 -21.68
N ILE A 64 -11.55 -28.29 -20.35
CA ILE A 64 -12.79 -28.14 -19.56
C ILE A 64 -13.61 -26.92 -20.01
N SER A 65 -12.95 -25.87 -20.52
CA SER A 65 -13.63 -24.66 -21.00
C SER A 65 -14.25 -24.81 -22.40
N LEU A 66 -14.00 -25.91 -23.11
CA LEU A 66 -14.51 -26.12 -24.46
C LEU A 66 -15.99 -26.57 -24.44
N PRO A 67 -16.83 -26.00 -25.33
CA PRO A 67 -18.24 -26.40 -25.45
C PRO A 67 -18.44 -27.91 -25.67
N VAL A 68 -17.55 -28.55 -26.45
CA VAL A 68 -17.59 -29.99 -26.77
C VAL A 68 -17.52 -30.86 -25.52
N VAL A 69 -16.75 -30.45 -24.50
CA VAL A 69 -16.49 -31.24 -23.29
C VAL A 69 -17.67 -31.20 -22.31
N SER A 70 -18.50 -30.15 -22.39
CA SER A 70 -19.77 -30.07 -21.67
C SER A 70 -20.90 -30.91 -22.28
N GLN A 71 -20.70 -31.41 -23.51
CA GLN A 71 -21.69 -32.19 -24.27
C GLN A 71 -21.30 -33.66 -24.44
N LEU A 72 -20.08 -34.05 -24.03
CA LEU A 72 -19.62 -35.43 -24.02
C LEU A 72 -19.92 -36.11 -22.68
N TYR A 73 -20.25 -37.39 -22.75
CA TYR A 73 -20.61 -38.22 -21.59
C TYR A 73 -19.83 -39.54 -21.61
N THR A 74 -19.49 -40.07 -20.44
CA THR A 74 -18.90 -41.41 -20.27
C THR A 74 -19.96 -42.49 -20.55
N ASN A 75 -19.55 -43.77 -20.70
CA ASN A 75 -20.50 -44.88 -20.82
C ASN A 75 -21.44 -45.04 -19.60
N GLY A 76 -21.04 -44.51 -18.43
CA GLY A 76 -21.88 -44.44 -17.22
C GLY A 76 -22.88 -43.27 -17.19
N GLY A 77 -22.83 -42.36 -18.17
CA GLY A 77 -23.71 -41.19 -18.25
C GLY A 77 -23.19 -39.92 -17.58
N ASP A 78 -21.99 -39.94 -17.01
CA ASP A 78 -21.36 -38.76 -16.38
C ASP A 78 -20.80 -37.78 -17.42
N VAL A 79 -20.89 -36.49 -17.15
CA VAL A 79 -20.34 -35.44 -18.04
C VAL A 79 -18.81 -35.45 -17.96
N VAL A 80 -18.14 -35.50 -19.12
CA VAL A 80 -16.66 -35.59 -19.20
C VAL A 80 -15.97 -34.39 -18.53
N SER A 81 -16.55 -33.19 -18.57
CA SER A 81 -16.03 -32.02 -17.86
C SER A 81 -15.94 -32.22 -16.34
N GLY A 82 -16.91 -32.93 -15.76
CA GLY A 82 -16.93 -33.29 -14.34
C GLY A 82 -15.81 -34.27 -13.99
N GLU A 83 -15.62 -35.30 -14.80
CA GLU A 83 -14.60 -36.32 -14.56
C GLU A 83 -13.17 -35.79 -14.75
N LEU A 84 -12.93 -34.99 -15.79
CA LEU A 84 -11.64 -34.29 -15.95
C LEU A 84 -11.36 -33.31 -14.80
N SER A 85 -12.39 -32.66 -14.27
CA SER A 85 -12.25 -31.79 -13.09
C SER A 85 -11.88 -32.57 -11.83
N LYS A 86 -12.39 -33.80 -11.67
CA LYS A 86 -12.01 -34.70 -10.57
C LYS A 86 -10.54 -35.14 -10.69
N VAL A 87 -10.11 -35.61 -11.86
CA VAL A 87 -8.70 -36.01 -12.10
C VAL A 87 -7.76 -34.84 -11.88
N LYS A 88 -8.10 -33.65 -12.42
CA LYS A 88 -7.36 -32.41 -12.18
C LYS A 88 -7.24 -32.09 -10.69
N ALA A 89 -8.34 -32.19 -9.94
CA ALA A 89 -8.34 -31.94 -8.50
C ALA A 89 -7.51 -32.97 -7.73
N LEU A 90 -7.50 -34.24 -8.14
CA LEU A 90 -6.69 -35.29 -7.52
C LEU A 90 -5.20 -35.07 -7.75
N LEU A 91 -4.80 -34.72 -8.97
CA LEU A 91 -3.41 -34.41 -9.31
C LEU A 91 -2.93 -33.13 -8.60
N GLN A 92 -3.78 -32.10 -8.50
CA GLN A 92 -3.49 -30.88 -7.72
C GLN A 92 -3.35 -31.13 -6.23
N LYS A 93 -4.13 -32.06 -5.67
CA LYS A 93 -4.08 -32.44 -4.26
C LYS A 93 -2.96 -33.44 -3.94
N GLY A 94 -2.20 -33.91 -4.95
CA GLY A 94 -1.18 -34.94 -4.82
C GLY A 94 -1.74 -36.31 -4.43
N THR A 95 -3.05 -36.54 -4.62
CA THR A 95 -3.74 -37.81 -4.30
C THR A 95 -3.43 -38.89 -5.34
N ILE A 96 -3.17 -38.49 -6.58
CA ILE A 96 -2.57 -39.32 -7.62
C ILE A 96 -1.25 -38.67 -8.03
N GLY A 97 -0.20 -39.47 -8.21
CA GLY A 97 1.10 -38.96 -8.65
C GLY A 97 1.19 -38.69 -10.16
N PRO A 98 2.29 -38.04 -10.61
CA PRO A 98 2.53 -37.76 -12.02
C PRO A 98 2.67 -38.99 -12.92
N ARG A 99 3.03 -40.15 -12.36
CA ARG A 99 3.14 -41.40 -13.12
C ARG A 99 1.77 -42.01 -13.40
N GLU A 100 0.83 -41.80 -12.50
CA GLU A 100 -0.54 -42.29 -12.61
C GLU A 100 -1.30 -41.60 -13.75
N VAL A 101 -0.85 -40.41 -14.18
CA VAL A 101 -1.43 -39.68 -15.34
C VAL A 101 -0.65 -39.87 -16.64
N ILE A 102 0.35 -40.76 -16.68
CA ILE A 102 1.07 -41.15 -17.92
C ILE A 102 0.12 -41.53 -19.07
N PRO A 103 -1.00 -42.25 -18.85
CA PRO A 103 -1.94 -42.54 -19.94
C PRO A 103 -2.47 -41.28 -20.63
N PHE A 104 -2.75 -40.21 -19.88
CA PHE A 104 -3.18 -38.92 -20.45
C PHE A 104 -2.05 -38.21 -21.19
N ILE A 105 -0.82 -38.25 -20.65
CA ILE A 105 0.36 -37.68 -21.30
C ILE A 105 0.58 -38.39 -22.65
N LYS A 106 0.53 -39.74 -22.66
CA LYS A 106 0.62 -40.55 -23.88
C LYS A 106 -0.48 -40.21 -24.89
N ALA A 107 -1.72 -40.04 -24.43
CA ALA A 107 -2.82 -39.62 -25.30
C ALA A 107 -2.57 -38.24 -25.92
N ALA A 108 -2.08 -37.27 -25.13
CA ALA A 108 -1.78 -35.91 -25.58
C ALA A 108 -0.64 -35.87 -26.61
N VAL A 109 0.43 -36.65 -26.39
CA VAL A 109 1.62 -36.66 -27.25
C VAL A 109 1.50 -37.58 -28.47
N THR A 110 0.51 -38.47 -28.51
CA THR A 110 0.27 -39.28 -29.71
C THR A 110 -0.47 -38.44 -30.76
N ARG A 111 0.07 -38.34 -31.99
CA ARG A 111 -0.54 -37.58 -33.11
C ARG A 111 -1.78 -38.28 -33.70
N LYS A 112 -2.80 -38.55 -32.87
CA LYS A 112 -4.11 -39.07 -33.28
C LYS A 112 -5.03 -37.95 -33.76
N SER A 113 -6.02 -38.29 -34.60
CA SER A 113 -7.15 -37.43 -34.94
C SER A 113 -7.95 -37.05 -33.68
N ASP A 114 -8.72 -35.97 -33.70
CA ASP A 114 -9.51 -35.53 -32.53
C ASP A 114 -10.47 -36.64 -32.03
N ILE A 115 -11.08 -37.39 -32.94
CA ILE A 115 -11.91 -38.57 -32.61
C ILE A 115 -11.08 -39.65 -31.90
N GLY A 116 -9.85 -39.88 -32.36
CA GLY A 116 -8.93 -40.86 -31.75
C GLY A 116 -8.46 -40.43 -30.36
N PHE A 117 -8.13 -39.15 -30.17
CA PHE A 117 -7.73 -38.57 -28.89
C PHE A 117 -8.85 -38.66 -27.85
N TRP A 118 -10.06 -38.20 -28.19
CA TRP A 118 -11.21 -38.24 -27.28
C TRP A 118 -11.67 -39.66 -26.95
N SER A 119 -11.50 -40.62 -27.87
CA SER A 119 -11.76 -42.03 -27.59
C SER A 119 -10.83 -42.57 -26.49
N GLU A 120 -9.56 -42.16 -26.50
CA GLU A 120 -8.57 -42.61 -25.53
C GLU A 120 -8.75 -41.94 -24.17
N VAL A 121 -9.04 -40.63 -24.16
CA VAL A 121 -9.41 -39.90 -22.94
C VAL A 121 -10.63 -40.53 -22.25
N LEU A 122 -11.67 -40.90 -23.02
CA LEU A 122 -12.85 -41.57 -22.48
C LEU A 122 -12.52 -42.95 -21.89
N ASN A 123 -11.69 -43.75 -22.58
CA ASN A 123 -11.26 -45.05 -22.06
C ASN A 123 -10.49 -44.91 -20.74
N ILE A 124 -9.57 -43.93 -20.64
CA ILE A 124 -8.80 -43.68 -19.40
C ILE A 124 -9.74 -43.30 -18.24
N LEU A 125 -10.76 -42.49 -18.50
CA LEU A 125 -11.74 -42.11 -17.48
C LEU A 125 -12.64 -43.27 -17.05
N GLU A 126 -12.93 -44.21 -17.96
CA GLU A 126 -13.75 -45.40 -17.69
C GLU A 126 -13.01 -46.49 -16.89
N GLU A 127 -11.68 -46.58 -17.03
CA GLU A 127 -10.85 -47.52 -16.28
C GLU A 127 -10.70 -47.14 -14.79
N GLY A 128 -10.91 -45.85 -14.45
CA GLY A 128 -10.91 -45.34 -13.09
C GLY A 128 -9.52 -45.27 -12.43
N PHE A 129 -9.38 -44.42 -11.40
CA PHE A 129 -8.16 -44.30 -10.60
C PHE A 129 -8.33 -44.96 -9.23
N PRO A 130 -7.32 -45.68 -8.71
CA PRO A 130 -7.38 -46.24 -7.37
C PRO A 130 -7.55 -45.12 -6.33
N SER A 131 -8.36 -45.37 -5.30
CA SER A 131 -8.50 -44.47 -4.14
C SER A 131 -7.60 -44.91 -3.00
N PRO A 132 -6.69 -44.05 -2.49
CA PRO A 132 -6.14 -44.29 -1.17
C PRO A 132 -5.97 -43.06 -0.25
N SER A 133 -6.18 -43.38 1.04
CA SER A 133 -5.60 -42.86 2.30
C SER A 133 -5.07 -41.43 2.37
N ILE A 134 -5.72 -40.65 3.22
CA ILE A 134 -5.34 -39.30 3.66
C ILE A 134 -4.08 -39.36 4.54
N GLN A 135 -2.97 -38.83 4.03
CA GLN A 135 -1.92 -38.21 4.84
C GLN A 135 -1.58 -36.86 4.21
N GLN A 136 -2.02 -35.77 4.85
CA GLN A 136 -1.59 -34.41 4.49
C GLN A 136 -0.87 -33.77 5.67
N THR A 137 0.28 -33.18 5.37
CA THR A 137 0.99 -32.23 6.23
C THR A 137 0.80 -30.83 5.63
N PRO A 138 0.28 -29.82 6.36
CA PRO A 138 0.26 -28.44 5.88
C PRO A 138 1.57 -27.71 6.23
N TRP A 139 2.05 -26.82 5.35
CA TRP A 139 3.18 -25.91 5.60
C TRP A 139 2.87 -24.48 5.13
N ILE A 140 3.41 -23.49 5.86
CA ILE A 140 2.90 -22.13 6.06
C ILE A 140 3.72 -21.07 5.29
N PRO A 141 3.11 -20.07 4.61
CA PRO A 141 3.81 -18.90 4.04
C PRO A 141 3.87 -17.68 4.97
N SER A 142 4.89 -16.84 4.80
CA SER A 142 4.98 -15.49 5.41
C SER A 142 4.00 -14.51 4.76
N ALA A 143 3.22 -13.82 5.59
CA ALA A 143 2.15 -12.92 5.15
C ALA A 143 2.65 -11.48 4.94
N ASP A 144 2.96 -11.15 3.70
CA ASP A 144 2.91 -9.78 3.17
C ASP A 144 2.26 -9.87 1.79
N ASN A 145 1.17 -9.11 1.59
CA ASN A 145 0.34 -8.99 0.37
C ASN A 145 -0.85 -9.96 0.26
N PHE A 146 -2.03 -9.48 0.66
CA PHE A 146 -3.29 -10.17 0.46
C PHE A 146 -4.42 -9.15 0.22
N SER A 147 -5.18 -9.28 -0.89
CA SER A 147 -6.45 -8.57 -1.15
C SER A 147 -7.61 -9.50 -1.59
N ASN A 148 -8.73 -9.39 -0.86
CA ASN A 148 -10.15 -9.73 -1.08
C ASN A 148 -10.64 -10.81 -2.08
N SER A 149 -11.21 -11.90 -1.54
CA SER A 149 -12.30 -12.75 -2.10
C SER A 149 -12.99 -13.55 -0.97
N ALA A 150 -14.11 -14.25 -1.15
CA ALA A 150 -14.73 -15.00 -0.03
C ALA A 150 -13.87 -16.17 0.53
N GLN A 151 -12.93 -16.70 -0.27
CA GLN A 151 -11.87 -17.64 0.19
C GLN A 151 -10.80 -16.95 1.06
N TYR A 152 -10.62 -15.64 0.87
CA TYR A 152 -9.74 -14.79 1.68
C TYR A 152 -10.11 -14.82 3.16
N LYS A 153 -11.41 -14.82 3.52
CA LYS A 153 -11.82 -14.76 4.94
C LYS A 153 -11.38 -15.98 5.75
N LYS A 154 -11.30 -17.16 5.13
CA LYS A 154 -10.82 -18.38 5.81
C LYS A 154 -9.30 -18.41 5.88
N TYR A 155 -8.63 -17.97 4.83
CA TYR A 155 -7.17 -17.85 4.76
C TYR A 155 -6.61 -16.74 5.68
N LEU A 156 -7.33 -15.62 5.79
CA LEU A 156 -6.97 -14.50 6.66
C LEU A 156 -6.91 -14.94 8.11
N ASN A 157 -7.91 -15.70 8.60
CA ASN A 157 -7.95 -16.11 10.00
C ASN A 157 -6.76 -17.00 10.35
N THR A 158 -6.38 -17.94 9.47
CA THR A 158 -5.19 -18.77 9.66
C THR A 158 -3.91 -17.94 9.66
N VAL A 159 -3.77 -17.01 8.71
CA VAL A 159 -2.64 -16.06 8.67
C VAL A 159 -2.59 -15.17 9.91
N ILE A 160 -3.72 -14.71 10.42
CA ILE A 160 -3.82 -13.85 11.60
C ILE A 160 -3.47 -14.62 12.87
N GLU A 161 -3.95 -15.85 13.00
CA GLU A 161 -3.57 -16.76 14.09
C GLU A 161 -2.06 -17.01 14.07
N GLU A 162 -1.47 -17.19 12.89
CA GLU A 162 -0.02 -17.33 12.71
C GLU A 162 0.76 -16.04 13.02
N GLU A 163 0.24 -14.85 12.66
CA GLU A 163 0.88 -13.56 12.94
C GLU A 163 0.83 -13.15 14.42
N ILE A 164 -0.33 -13.35 15.06
CA ILE A 164 -0.54 -13.03 16.47
C ILE A 164 0.24 -14.02 17.34
N GLY A 165 0.43 -15.26 16.87
CA GLY A 165 1.03 -16.34 17.62
C GLY A 165 0.03 -16.96 18.60
N SER A 166 0.55 -17.77 19.52
CA SER A 166 -0.30 -18.50 20.46
C SER A 166 -0.94 -17.59 21.50
N LEU A 167 -2.23 -17.78 21.75
CA LEU A 167 -2.99 -17.13 22.81
C LEU A 167 -3.20 -18.14 23.94
N HIS A 168 -2.87 -17.75 25.16
CA HIS A 168 -3.03 -18.59 26.36
C HIS A 168 -3.80 -17.85 27.44
N LEU A 169 -4.88 -18.47 27.92
CA LEU A 169 -5.82 -17.87 28.85
C LEU A 169 -5.70 -18.43 30.25
N GLY A 170 -6.16 -17.63 31.22
CA GLY A 170 -6.38 -18.15 32.55
C GLY A 170 -5.11 -18.54 33.30
N LEU A 171 -3.98 -17.91 32.96
CA LEU A 171 -2.69 -18.32 33.51
C LEU A 171 -2.65 -18.12 35.03
N PRO A 172 -2.35 -19.18 35.82
CA PRO A 172 -2.16 -19.06 37.25
C PRO A 172 -1.05 -18.07 37.57
N ASN A 173 -1.20 -17.33 38.68
CA ASN A 173 -0.24 -16.31 39.15
C ASN A 173 0.00 -15.12 38.21
N PHE A 174 -0.72 -14.98 37.09
CA PHE A 174 -0.57 -13.86 36.17
C PHE A 174 -0.61 -12.49 36.90
N TYR A 175 -1.61 -12.29 37.76
CA TYR A 175 -1.75 -11.04 38.52
C TYR A 175 -0.59 -10.80 39.48
N GLY A 176 -0.15 -11.83 40.21
CA GLY A 176 1.01 -11.72 41.09
C GLY A 176 2.27 -11.32 40.31
N THR A 177 2.42 -11.82 39.10
CA THR A 177 3.59 -11.57 38.24
C THR A 177 3.67 -10.13 37.71
N PHE A 178 2.56 -9.58 37.20
CA PHE A 178 2.57 -8.25 36.58
C PHE A 178 2.15 -7.13 37.54
N PHE A 179 1.26 -7.44 38.49
CA PHE A 179 0.74 -6.45 39.43
C PHE A 179 1.26 -6.64 40.86
N GLY A 180 1.74 -7.82 41.25
CA GLY A 180 2.25 -8.06 42.61
C GLY A 180 3.61 -7.41 42.91
N VAL A 181 4.24 -6.79 41.92
CA VAL A 181 5.53 -6.06 42.04
C VAL A 181 5.31 -4.55 42.20
N MET A 182 4.05 -4.10 42.29
CA MET A 182 3.70 -2.71 42.58
C MET A 182 3.97 -2.39 44.06
N SER A 183 4.05 -1.10 44.43
CA SER A 183 4.37 -0.69 45.81
C SER A 183 3.43 -1.34 46.85
N ALA A 184 3.97 -1.68 48.02
CA ALA A 184 3.21 -2.34 49.10
C ALA A 184 1.96 -1.53 49.52
N ASP A 185 2.01 -0.21 49.36
CA ASP A 185 0.92 0.70 49.70
C ASP A 185 -0.24 0.67 48.70
N LEU A 186 -0.02 0.25 47.45
CA LEU A 186 -1.05 0.28 46.41
C LEU A 186 -2.28 -0.57 46.77
N ALA A 187 -2.07 -1.71 47.43
CA ALA A 187 -3.17 -2.56 47.89
C ALA A 187 -4.00 -1.90 48.99
N ALA A 188 -3.36 -1.16 49.89
CA ALA A 188 -4.03 -0.41 50.96
C ALA A 188 -4.79 0.79 50.38
N VAL A 189 -4.14 1.58 49.52
CA VAL A 189 -4.75 2.72 48.81
C VAL A 189 -5.96 2.26 48.00
N SER A 190 -5.86 1.14 47.28
CA SER A 190 -6.98 0.62 46.48
C SER A 190 -8.21 0.25 47.33
N LYS A 191 -8.00 -0.23 48.57
CA LYS A 191 -9.10 -0.50 49.51
C LYS A 191 -9.74 0.80 49.97
N LEU A 192 -8.94 1.79 50.36
CA LEU A 192 -9.43 3.11 50.79
C LEU A 192 -10.21 3.81 49.67
N VAL A 193 -9.65 3.85 48.46
CA VAL A 193 -10.31 4.42 47.28
C VAL A 193 -11.63 3.69 46.97
N PHE A 194 -11.65 2.37 47.07
CA PHE A 194 -12.88 1.59 46.88
C PHE A 194 -13.94 1.88 47.95
N GLU A 195 -13.55 2.02 49.22
CA GLU A 195 -14.45 2.41 50.30
C GLU A 195 -15.06 3.80 50.03
N SER A 196 -14.24 4.76 49.57
CA SER A 196 -14.69 6.10 49.19
C SER A 196 -15.70 6.08 48.03
N CYS A 197 -15.61 5.10 47.12
CA CYS A 197 -16.54 4.96 45.99
C CYS A 197 -17.99 4.69 46.41
N SER A 198 -18.24 4.25 47.64
CA SER A 198 -19.58 4.02 48.19
C SER A 198 -20.10 5.17 49.05
N THR A 199 -19.37 6.28 49.14
CA THR A 199 -19.69 7.41 50.02
C THR A 199 -19.89 8.72 49.23
N GLY A 200 -20.60 9.69 49.82
CA GLY A 200 -20.86 11.01 49.21
C GLY A 200 -22.15 11.12 48.39
N ASN A 201 -22.40 12.32 47.82
CA ASN A 201 -23.66 12.67 47.13
C ASN A 201 -23.82 12.02 45.73
N SER A 202 -22.79 11.37 45.21
CA SER A 202 -22.80 10.71 43.90
C SER A 202 -21.88 9.49 43.92
N PRO A 203 -22.26 8.41 44.63
CA PRO A 203 -21.43 7.21 44.74
C PRO A 203 -21.15 6.58 43.37
N LEU A 204 -20.04 5.87 43.24
CA LEU A 204 -19.67 5.07 42.06
C LEU A 204 -20.07 3.60 42.22
N TYR A 205 -20.15 3.11 43.46
CA TYR A 205 -20.45 1.73 43.80
C TYR A 205 -21.60 1.65 44.80
N ASN A 206 -22.66 0.91 44.46
CA ASN A 206 -23.77 0.63 45.35
C ASN A 206 -23.40 -0.50 46.30
N LYS A 207 -23.14 -0.17 47.56
CA LYS A 207 -22.76 -1.13 48.61
C LYS A 207 -23.88 -2.11 48.99
N GLN A 208 -25.15 -1.75 48.82
CA GLN A 208 -26.29 -2.61 49.17
C GLN A 208 -26.55 -3.66 48.10
N GLN A 209 -26.41 -3.28 46.83
CA GLN A 209 -26.59 -4.17 45.69
C GLN A 209 -25.28 -4.85 45.25
N CYS A 210 -24.14 -4.46 45.82
CA CYS A 210 -22.80 -4.91 45.45
C CYS A 210 -22.49 -4.75 43.96
N VAL A 211 -22.89 -3.61 43.35
CA VAL A 211 -22.71 -3.34 41.92
C VAL A 211 -22.11 -1.96 41.67
N TRP A 212 -21.35 -1.83 40.59
CA TRP A 212 -20.91 -0.54 40.07
C TRP A 212 -22.10 0.14 39.38
N LEU A 213 -22.25 1.45 39.59
CA LEU A 213 -23.31 2.23 38.95
C LEU A 213 -22.90 2.55 37.51
N CYS A 214 -23.02 1.57 36.62
CA CYS A 214 -22.71 1.68 35.19
C CYS A 214 -23.97 1.71 34.32
N PRO A 215 -23.95 2.40 33.16
CA PRO A 215 -25.04 2.35 32.20
C PRO A 215 -25.17 0.94 31.58
N LYS A 216 -26.36 0.62 31.04
CA LYS A 216 -26.59 -0.63 30.30
C LYS A 216 -25.71 -0.75 29.05
N ASP A 217 -25.34 0.39 28.47
CA ASP A 217 -24.41 0.50 27.35
C ASP A 217 -23.10 1.12 27.85
N ILE A 218 -22.12 0.26 28.17
CA ILE A 218 -20.77 0.68 28.56
C ILE A 218 -20.01 1.18 27.32
N VAL A 219 -20.26 0.56 26.16
CA VAL A 219 -19.67 0.94 24.86
C VAL A 219 -20.22 2.30 24.43
N GLY A 220 -19.36 3.21 23.98
CA GLY A 220 -19.79 4.55 23.56
C GLY A 220 -20.08 5.54 24.71
N SER A 221 -20.45 5.08 25.92
CA SER A 221 -20.67 5.93 27.08
C SER A 221 -19.39 6.64 27.59
N SER A 222 -19.57 7.69 28.39
CA SER A 222 -18.49 8.35 29.14
C SER A 222 -18.14 7.64 30.46
N TRP A 223 -18.82 6.52 30.78
CA TRP A 223 -18.77 5.93 32.11
C TRP A 223 -17.36 5.45 32.49
N PHE A 224 -16.70 4.68 31.63
CA PHE A 224 -15.38 4.12 31.95
C PHE A 224 -14.32 5.23 32.12
N PRO A 225 -14.14 6.18 31.17
CA PRO A 225 -13.24 7.31 31.37
C PRO A 225 -13.55 8.15 32.61
N THR A 226 -14.85 8.43 32.87
CA THR A 226 -15.28 9.22 34.03
C THR A 226 -14.99 8.49 35.34
N THR A 227 -15.24 7.18 35.39
CA THR A 227 -14.97 6.34 36.56
C THR A 227 -13.48 6.33 36.86
N VAL A 228 -12.65 6.09 35.86
CA VAL A 228 -11.19 6.11 36.02
C VAL A 228 -10.70 7.47 36.51
N LYS A 229 -11.14 8.57 35.90
CA LYS A 229 -10.79 9.94 36.34
C LYS A 229 -11.14 10.18 37.80
N ARG A 230 -12.32 9.74 38.25
CA ARG A 230 -12.73 9.83 39.66
C ARG A 230 -11.90 8.94 40.57
N LEU A 231 -11.55 7.72 40.14
CA LEU A 231 -10.65 6.84 40.91
C LEU A 231 -9.26 7.47 41.08
N LEU A 232 -8.71 8.08 40.04
CA LEU A 232 -7.42 8.78 40.09
C LEU A 232 -7.47 9.99 41.02
N ASN A 233 -8.55 10.78 40.95
CA ASN A 233 -8.73 11.93 41.87
C ASN A 233 -8.81 11.50 43.33
N LEU A 234 -9.51 10.40 43.64
CA LEU A 234 -9.56 9.85 44.99
C LEU A 234 -8.19 9.29 45.43
N ALA A 235 -7.41 8.74 44.50
CA ALA A 235 -6.08 8.20 44.79
C ALA A 235 -5.02 9.30 44.94
N HIS A 236 -5.22 10.48 44.36
CA HIS A 236 -4.26 11.60 44.38
C HIS A 236 -3.90 12.04 45.81
N GLU A 237 -4.81 11.93 46.77
CA GLU A 237 -4.54 12.26 48.18
C GLU A 237 -3.49 11.34 48.83
N PHE A 238 -3.20 10.19 48.21
CA PHE A 238 -2.31 9.16 48.73
C PHE A 238 -1.01 9.01 47.93
N TRP A 239 -0.79 9.85 46.91
CA TRP A 239 0.34 9.74 45.98
C TRP A 239 1.21 11.00 45.93
N PRO A 240 2.51 10.86 45.56
CA PRO A 240 3.39 12.00 45.31
C PRO A 240 2.87 12.91 44.18
N ASP A 241 3.11 14.22 44.27
CA ASP A 241 2.71 15.23 43.27
C ASP A 241 3.29 14.98 41.86
N ASP A 242 4.33 14.15 41.74
CA ASP A 242 5.03 13.78 40.51
C ASP A 242 4.58 12.43 39.91
N ALA A 243 3.51 11.82 40.42
CA ALA A 243 2.98 10.58 39.86
C ALA A 243 2.47 10.78 38.40
N PRO A 244 2.80 9.87 37.46
CA PRO A 244 2.40 10.01 36.06
C PRO A 244 0.89 9.76 35.90
N LEU A 245 0.09 10.82 36.01
CA LEU A 245 -1.35 10.78 35.76
C LEU A 245 -1.61 10.68 34.25
N ARG A 246 -1.68 9.44 33.76
CA ARG A 246 -1.98 9.11 32.37
C ARG A 246 -3.45 9.35 32.03
N SER A 247 -3.72 9.72 30.79
CA SER A 247 -5.06 10.00 30.29
C SER A 247 -5.65 8.82 29.53
N ILE A 248 -6.98 8.68 29.55
CA ILE A 248 -7.71 7.73 28.69
C ILE A 248 -8.13 8.44 27.41
N ALA A 249 -7.80 7.84 26.26
CA ALA A 249 -8.12 8.35 24.94
C ALA A 249 -8.76 7.30 24.02
N ARG A 250 -9.33 7.74 22.89
CA ARG A 250 -9.81 6.87 21.80
C ARG A 250 -8.90 7.04 20.57
N PRO A 251 -8.23 6.00 20.03
CA PRO A 251 -7.33 6.17 18.89
C PRO A 251 -8.04 6.42 17.55
N ILE A 252 -7.27 6.96 16.60
CA ILE A 252 -7.74 7.55 15.33
C ILE A 252 -8.23 6.54 14.26
N LYS A 253 -7.71 5.31 14.20
CA LYS A 253 -7.81 4.49 12.98
C LYS A 253 -8.72 3.27 13.14
N GLN A 254 -9.68 3.14 12.23
CA GLN A 254 -10.51 1.95 12.04
C GLN A 254 -9.70 0.89 11.28
N LEU A 255 -9.77 -0.37 11.72
CA LEU A 255 -9.15 -1.51 11.02
C LEU A 255 -10.23 -2.22 10.19
N GLU A 256 -10.00 -2.36 8.87
CA GLU A 256 -10.92 -3.07 7.97
C GLU A 256 -10.90 -4.59 8.22
N GLY A 257 -12.06 -5.25 8.07
CA GLY A 257 -12.18 -6.72 8.14
C GLY A 257 -12.50 -7.32 9.52
N LEU A 258 -12.84 -6.50 10.53
CA LEU A 258 -13.33 -6.94 11.84
C LEU A 258 -14.84 -7.24 11.78
N ILE A 259 -15.35 -8.17 12.60
CA ILE A 259 -16.76 -8.62 12.60
C ILE A 259 -17.76 -7.48 12.87
N ASN A 260 -17.32 -6.34 13.39
CA ASN A 260 -18.17 -5.20 13.73
C ASN A 260 -17.60 -3.83 13.32
N GLU A 261 -16.65 -3.72 12.38
CA GLU A 261 -16.09 -2.40 11.99
C GLU A 261 -15.67 -1.51 13.19
N GLN A 262 -15.39 -2.09 14.35
CA GLN A 262 -15.35 -1.38 15.63
C GLN A 262 -13.99 -0.70 15.84
N LYS A 263 -14.03 0.49 16.45
CA LYS A 263 -12.86 1.26 16.89
C LYS A 263 -12.29 0.60 18.16
N LEU A 264 -10.98 0.76 18.44
CA LEU A 264 -10.49 0.52 19.80
C LEU A 264 -11.22 1.48 20.76
N ASP A 265 -11.83 0.94 21.81
CA ASP A 265 -12.69 1.72 22.70
C ASP A 265 -11.92 2.63 23.65
N VAL A 266 -10.74 2.18 24.12
CA VAL A 266 -9.91 2.86 25.12
C VAL A 266 -8.42 2.59 24.85
N GLY A 267 -7.60 3.63 24.91
CA GLY A 267 -6.14 3.54 25.01
C GLY A 267 -5.64 4.49 26.09
N MET A 268 -4.73 4.03 26.95
CA MET A 268 -4.07 4.89 27.95
C MET A 268 -2.86 5.58 27.32
N ILE A 269 -2.71 6.90 27.52
CA ILE A 269 -1.68 7.73 26.89
C ILE A 269 -0.92 8.58 27.92
N ASP A 270 0.30 8.99 27.58
CA ASP A 270 1.13 9.88 28.39
C ASP A 270 0.94 11.36 27.96
N ASP A 271 -0.18 11.96 28.35
CA ASP A 271 -0.49 13.38 28.09
C ASP A 271 -1.45 13.92 29.15
N SER A 272 -0.92 14.69 30.11
CA SER A 272 -1.67 15.26 31.24
C SER A 272 -2.54 16.46 30.84
N LYS A 273 -2.41 16.97 29.60
CA LYS A 273 -3.21 18.08 29.06
C LYS A 273 -4.27 17.61 28.05
N ALA A 274 -4.45 16.29 27.91
CA ALA A 274 -5.43 15.70 27.03
C ALA A 274 -6.86 16.09 27.47
N GLU A 275 -7.59 16.82 26.62
CA GLU A 275 -9.03 17.00 26.82
C GLU A 275 -9.75 15.65 26.68
N ASP A 276 -10.76 15.42 27.51
CA ASP A 276 -11.68 14.28 27.37
C ASP A 276 -12.18 14.26 25.90
N TYR A 277 -11.93 13.17 25.17
CA TYR A 277 -12.34 12.93 23.76
C TYR A 277 -11.44 13.46 22.61
N PHE A 278 -10.19 13.85 22.83
CA PHE A 278 -9.26 14.14 21.72
C PHE A 278 -8.63 12.87 21.08
N LYS A 279 -8.40 12.93 19.77
CA LYS A 279 -7.99 11.81 18.89
C LYS A 279 -6.46 11.63 18.85
N TYR A 280 -5.93 10.43 19.10
CA TYR A 280 -4.46 10.18 19.16
C TYR A 280 -3.94 9.10 18.17
N PRO A 281 -2.69 9.23 17.68
CA PRO A 281 -2.04 8.19 16.87
C PRO A 281 -1.60 6.99 17.72
N TRP A 282 -1.47 5.81 17.09
CA TRP A 282 -1.04 4.57 17.77
C TRP A 282 0.29 4.67 18.52
N SER A 283 1.18 5.58 18.09
CA SER A 283 2.47 5.86 18.73
C SER A 283 2.38 6.56 20.10
N ARG A 284 1.17 6.94 20.53
CA ARG A 284 0.92 7.49 21.88
C ARG A 284 0.24 6.50 22.82
N VAL A 285 -0.20 5.34 22.33
CA VAL A 285 -0.98 4.37 23.12
C VAL A 285 -0.03 3.47 23.92
N LEU A 286 -0.13 3.52 25.24
CA LEU A 286 0.68 2.74 26.18
C LEU A 286 0.05 1.41 26.58
N ILE A 287 -1.25 1.41 26.88
CA ILE A 287 -2.03 0.23 27.29
C ILE A 287 -3.34 0.20 26.49
N LEU A 288 -3.71 -0.97 26.01
CA LEU A 288 -4.92 -1.20 25.22
C LEU A 288 -6.14 -1.52 26.09
N GLY A 289 -7.30 -1.01 25.74
CA GLY A 289 -8.57 -1.30 26.41
C GLY A 289 -9.69 -1.57 25.39
N GLN A 290 -10.36 -2.71 25.51
CA GLN A 290 -11.55 -3.02 24.72
C GLN A 290 -12.77 -3.19 25.61
N LEU A 291 -13.86 -2.52 25.25
CA LEU A 291 -15.10 -2.50 26.01
C LEU A 291 -16.20 -3.16 25.18
N ARG A 292 -16.97 -4.08 25.77
CA ARG A 292 -18.19 -4.64 25.14
C ARG A 292 -19.29 -4.78 26.18
N ASN A 293 -20.55 -4.68 25.76
CA ASN A 293 -21.68 -4.81 26.68
C ASN A 293 -21.99 -6.26 27.07
N ASN A 294 -21.62 -7.23 26.22
CA ASN A 294 -21.94 -8.65 26.45
C ASN A 294 -20.74 -9.42 27.00
N ALA A 295 -20.93 -10.07 28.15
CA ALA A 295 -19.97 -10.94 28.80
C ALA A 295 -19.59 -12.18 27.96
N ASP A 296 -20.47 -12.66 27.06
CA ASP A 296 -20.20 -13.82 26.19
C ASP A 296 -18.98 -13.62 25.28
N SER A 297 -18.56 -12.36 25.07
CA SER A 297 -17.36 -12.05 24.29
C SER A 297 -16.06 -12.49 24.99
N ASP A 298 -16.05 -12.69 26.31
CA ASP A 298 -14.84 -13.10 27.06
C ASP A 298 -14.43 -14.53 26.73
N GLY A 299 -15.37 -15.37 26.28
CA GLY A 299 -15.15 -16.76 25.86
C GLY A 299 -14.96 -16.94 24.34
N ASN A 300 -14.88 -15.85 23.56
CA ASN A 300 -14.90 -15.92 22.09
C ASN A 300 -13.49 -15.74 21.48
N PRO A 301 -12.89 -16.79 20.86
CA PRO A 301 -11.57 -16.71 20.24
C PRO A 301 -11.39 -15.59 19.23
N ARG A 302 -12.46 -15.23 18.50
CA ARG A 302 -12.39 -14.14 17.53
C ARG A 302 -12.24 -12.77 18.20
N ALA A 303 -12.87 -12.56 19.36
CA ALA A 303 -12.71 -11.31 20.11
C ALA A 303 -11.27 -11.15 20.61
N TRP A 304 -10.61 -12.25 20.98
CA TRP A 304 -9.21 -12.25 21.40
C TRP A 304 -8.25 -11.97 20.23
N LEU A 305 -8.50 -12.58 19.06
CA LEU A 305 -7.75 -12.30 17.83
C LEU A 305 -7.91 -10.83 17.40
N ASP A 306 -9.13 -10.29 17.46
CA ASP A 306 -9.38 -8.87 17.20
C ASP A 306 -8.57 -7.98 18.15
N PHE A 307 -8.48 -8.34 19.44
CA PHE A 307 -7.68 -7.61 20.42
C PHE A 307 -6.18 -7.69 20.15
N GLY A 308 -5.67 -8.85 19.73
CA GLY A 308 -4.28 -9.04 19.30
C GLY A 308 -3.89 -8.20 18.08
N ARG A 309 -4.84 -7.88 17.17
CA ARG A 309 -4.60 -6.94 16.07
C ARG A 309 -4.32 -5.52 16.57
N TYR A 310 -5.01 -5.05 17.61
CA TYR A 310 -4.70 -3.75 18.21
C TYR A 310 -3.31 -3.75 18.88
N ALA A 311 -2.92 -4.87 19.50
CA ALA A 311 -1.56 -5.05 20.02
C ALA A 311 -0.51 -4.94 18.92
N LYS A 312 -0.77 -5.52 17.74
CA LYS A 312 0.10 -5.43 16.55
C LYS A 312 0.32 -3.96 16.15
N GLU A 313 -0.73 -3.16 16.10
CA GLU A 313 -0.64 -1.73 15.74
C GLU A 313 0.19 -0.93 16.75
N VAL A 314 -0.02 -1.15 18.06
CA VAL A 314 0.74 -0.44 19.11
C VAL A 314 2.21 -0.84 19.08
N ILE A 315 2.51 -2.13 19.01
CA ILE A 315 3.90 -2.59 18.89
C ILE A 315 4.51 -1.98 17.62
N SER A 316 3.82 -2.03 16.47
CA SER A 316 4.27 -1.46 15.20
C SER A 316 4.48 0.06 15.20
N ALA A 317 3.82 0.79 16.09
CA ALA A 317 3.96 2.24 16.21
C ALA A 317 5.07 2.70 17.17
N HIS A 318 5.48 1.86 18.14
CA HIS A 318 6.51 2.19 19.15
C HIS A 318 7.83 1.44 18.90
N ASP A 319 8.81 2.08 18.27
CA ASP A 319 10.06 1.43 17.79
C ASP A 319 10.93 0.79 18.89
N GLY A 320 10.80 1.24 20.15
CA GLY A 320 11.44 0.62 21.32
C GLY A 320 10.56 -0.34 22.14
N ARG A 321 9.44 -0.86 21.61
CA ARG A 321 8.51 -1.72 22.38
C ARG A 321 8.90 -3.21 22.36
N ARG A 322 9.05 -3.79 23.55
CA ARG A 322 9.32 -5.21 23.82
C ARG A 322 8.05 -6.06 23.94
N PHE A 323 7.03 -5.54 24.63
CA PHE A 323 5.71 -6.14 24.81
C PHE A 323 4.66 -5.06 25.09
N VAL A 324 3.37 -5.37 24.98
CA VAL A 324 2.26 -4.43 25.24
C VAL A 324 1.24 -5.04 26.17
N HIS A 325 0.75 -4.24 27.12
CA HIS A 325 -0.33 -4.62 28.02
C HIS A 325 -1.69 -4.22 27.46
N GLY A 326 -2.73 -4.93 27.88
CA GLY A 326 -4.09 -4.51 27.63
C GLY A 326 -5.11 -5.12 28.59
N PHE A 327 -6.35 -4.66 28.51
CA PHE A 327 -7.47 -5.24 29.22
C PHE A 327 -8.72 -5.29 28.35
N THR A 328 -9.57 -6.27 28.63
CA THR A 328 -10.93 -6.37 28.08
C THR A 328 -11.91 -6.23 29.22
N LEU A 329 -12.96 -5.43 29.05
CA LEU A 329 -14.11 -5.34 29.95
C LEU A 329 -15.38 -5.65 29.15
N PHE A 330 -15.85 -6.87 29.29
CA PHE A 330 -16.99 -7.42 28.54
C PHE A 330 -18.13 -7.68 29.51
N GLY A 331 -19.17 -6.85 29.46
CA GLY A 331 -20.19 -6.78 30.50
C GLY A 331 -19.54 -6.41 31.84
N ASN A 332 -19.67 -7.28 32.83
CA ASN A 332 -19.05 -7.18 34.15
C ASN A 332 -17.71 -7.93 34.28
N LEU A 333 -17.28 -8.66 33.24
CA LEU A 333 -16.07 -9.46 33.28
C LEU A 333 -14.87 -8.66 32.77
N MET A 334 -13.88 -8.48 33.63
CA MET A 334 -12.60 -7.88 33.27
C MET A 334 -11.50 -8.94 33.16
N ARG A 335 -10.69 -8.85 32.10
CA ARG A 335 -9.51 -9.69 31.88
C ARG A 335 -8.32 -8.83 31.49
N PHE A 336 -7.14 -9.20 31.96
CA PHE A 336 -5.90 -8.51 31.60
C PHE A 336 -5.07 -9.38 30.65
N TRP A 337 -4.39 -8.71 29.72
CA TRP A 337 -3.65 -9.28 28.60
C TRP A 337 -2.24 -8.71 28.55
N MET A 338 -1.29 -9.52 28.10
CA MET A 338 0.02 -9.07 27.66
C MET A 338 0.38 -9.77 26.35
N PHE A 339 0.82 -8.99 25.37
CA PHE A 339 1.26 -9.47 24.06
C PHE A 339 2.75 -9.19 23.88
N ASP A 340 3.49 -10.20 23.43
CA ASP A 340 4.93 -10.15 23.23
C ASP A 340 5.35 -10.86 21.93
N ARG A 341 6.64 -11.20 21.80
CA ARG A 341 7.25 -11.72 20.58
C ARG A 341 7.01 -13.22 20.33
N ILE A 342 6.29 -13.91 21.22
CA ILE A 342 5.86 -15.30 21.00
C ILE A 342 4.33 -15.47 21.10
N GLY A 343 3.57 -14.40 21.40
CA GLY A 343 2.12 -14.41 21.35
C GLY A 343 1.45 -13.60 22.47
N GLY A 344 0.21 -13.95 22.78
CA GLY A 344 -0.59 -13.32 23.83
C GLY A 344 -0.79 -14.22 25.05
N ILE A 345 -0.69 -13.65 26.23
CA ILE A 345 -1.02 -14.30 27.50
C ILE A 345 -2.05 -13.47 28.25
N ALA A 346 -3.00 -14.13 28.92
CA ALA A 346 -4.03 -13.45 29.69
C ALA A 346 -4.24 -14.06 31.07
N SER A 347 -4.71 -13.22 31.99
CA SER A 347 -5.21 -13.66 33.29
C SER A 347 -6.52 -14.42 33.16
N SER A 348 -6.97 -15.10 34.22
CA SER A 348 -8.40 -15.45 34.35
C SER A 348 -9.23 -14.16 34.42
N SER A 349 -10.46 -14.19 33.90
CA SER A 349 -11.38 -13.06 34.04
C SER A 349 -11.93 -12.99 35.47
N PHE A 350 -12.38 -11.82 35.88
CA PHE A 350 -13.03 -11.62 37.18
C PHE A 350 -14.20 -10.65 37.05
N ASP A 351 -15.23 -10.87 37.88
CA ASP A 351 -16.38 -9.98 37.96
C ASP A 351 -16.01 -8.71 38.75
N ILE A 352 -16.13 -7.54 38.10
CA ILE A 352 -15.80 -6.23 38.70
C ILE A 352 -16.76 -5.85 39.83
N HIS A 353 -18.00 -6.35 39.83
CA HIS A 353 -19.00 -6.11 40.86
C HIS A 353 -18.65 -6.86 42.14
N ALA A 354 -18.35 -8.16 42.01
CA ALA A 354 -17.94 -9.00 43.12
C ALA A 354 -16.53 -8.66 43.65
N ASN A 355 -15.63 -8.16 42.79
CA ASN A 355 -14.24 -7.88 43.13
C ASN A 355 -13.87 -6.41 42.89
N GLY A 356 -14.66 -5.47 43.43
CA GLY A 356 -14.47 -4.03 43.22
C GLY A 356 -13.09 -3.49 43.64
N VAL A 357 -12.51 -3.99 44.74
CA VAL A 357 -11.14 -3.63 45.16
C VAL A 357 -10.11 -4.03 44.10
N ARG A 358 -10.29 -5.20 43.48
CA ARG A 358 -9.39 -5.70 42.41
C ARG A 358 -9.53 -4.85 41.15
N PHE A 359 -10.74 -4.41 40.82
CA PHE A 359 -10.96 -3.47 39.72
C PHE A 359 -10.20 -2.17 39.96
N VAL A 360 -10.36 -1.53 41.12
CA VAL A 360 -9.64 -0.31 41.49
C VAL A 360 -8.13 -0.53 41.43
N TYR A 361 -7.62 -1.58 42.07
CA TYR A 361 -6.20 -1.91 42.07
C TYR A 361 -5.62 -2.05 40.66
N THR A 362 -6.34 -2.73 39.76
CA THR A 362 -5.90 -2.93 38.37
C THR A 362 -5.82 -1.60 37.62
N ILE A 363 -6.83 -0.73 37.76
CA ILE A 363 -6.82 0.61 37.15
C ILE A 363 -5.65 1.43 37.67
N LEU A 364 -5.48 1.55 38.99
CA LEU A 364 -4.43 2.37 39.58
C LEU A 364 -3.04 1.85 39.21
N ALA A 365 -2.82 0.53 39.26
CA ALA A 365 -1.54 -0.07 38.88
C ALA A 365 -1.16 0.24 37.41
N MET A 366 -2.10 0.13 36.47
CA MET A 366 -1.84 0.47 35.06
C MET A 366 -1.43 1.94 34.87
N HIS A 367 -1.93 2.85 35.70
CA HIS A 367 -1.53 4.27 35.66
C HIS A 367 -0.17 4.53 36.32
N LEU A 368 0.30 3.64 37.19
CA LEU A 368 1.57 3.80 37.90
C LEU A 368 2.75 3.06 37.27
N MET A 369 2.51 2.23 36.23
CA MET A 369 3.59 1.48 35.58
C MET A 369 4.70 2.41 35.07
N ASP A 370 5.97 2.09 35.31
CA ASP A 370 7.08 2.80 34.66
C ASP A 370 7.26 2.37 33.19
N ASP A 371 8.13 3.06 32.44
CA ASP A 371 8.40 2.77 31.02
C ASP A 371 8.83 1.31 30.78
N GLN A 372 9.64 0.75 31.68
CA GLN A 372 10.11 -0.63 31.58
C GLN A 372 8.94 -1.62 31.80
N GLN A 373 8.07 -1.34 32.78
CA GLN A 373 6.87 -2.11 33.08
C GLN A 373 5.83 -2.02 31.96
N LEU A 374 5.75 -0.88 31.26
CA LEU A 374 4.97 -0.68 30.03
C LEU A 374 5.59 -1.34 28.79
N GLY A 375 6.70 -2.05 28.96
CA GLY A 375 7.37 -2.80 27.90
C GLY A 375 8.18 -1.94 26.94
N LEU A 376 8.56 -0.72 27.31
CA LEU A 376 9.59 0.02 26.58
C LEU A 376 10.98 -0.58 26.88
N ASP A 377 11.89 -0.50 25.91
CA ASP A 377 13.29 -0.91 26.05
C ASP A 377 14.05 0.18 26.83
N PRO A 378 14.45 -0.07 28.09
CA PRO A 378 15.16 0.92 28.90
C PRO A 378 16.61 1.16 28.41
N THR A 379 17.12 0.37 27.48
CA THR A 379 18.44 0.60 26.88
C THR A 379 18.41 1.71 25.82
N ILE A 380 17.22 2.10 25.33
CA ILE A 380 17.01 3.28 24.50
C ILE A 380 16.63 4.45 25.41
N GLN A 381 17.62 5.29 25.71
CA GLN A 381 17.49 6.40 26.64
C GLN A 381 17.17 7.69 25.90
N THR A 382 16.53 8.64 26.58
CA THR A 382 16.28 9.99 26.06
C THR A 382 16.94 11.02 26.98
N ALA A 383 17.78 11.89 26.41
CA ALA A 383 18.34 13.05 27.10
C ALA A 383 18.43 14.23 26.11
N ASP A 384 18.18 15.45 26.59
CA ASP A 384 18.22 16.69 25.78
C ASP A 384 17.40 16.61 24.48
N GLY A 385 16.25 15.93 24.54
CA GLY A 385 15.36 15.70 23.39
C GLY A 385 15.89 14.71 22.34
N LYS A 386 17.00 14.01 22.62
CA LYS A 386 17.61 13.01 21.73
C LYS A 386 17.54 11.62 22.31
N ARG A 387 17.21 10.65 21.47
CA ARG A 387 17.25 9.23 21.80
C ARG A 387 18.62 8.65 21.51
N PHE A 388 19.16 7.82 22.39
CA PHE A 388 20.46 7.19 22.22
C PHE A 388 20.53 5.83 22.90
N ILE A 389 21.49 5.01 22.47
CA ILE A 389 21.90 3.78 23.16
C ILE A 389 23.34 3.92 23.65
N GLN A 390 23.70 3.14 24.67
CA GLN A 390 25.07 3.02 25.17
C GLN A 390 25.59 1.62 24.91
N ILE A 391 26.78 1.51 24.33
CA ILE A 391 27.46 0.23 24.12
C ILE A 391 28.85 0.24 24.76
N GLN A 392 29.33 -0.95 25.10
CA GLN A 392 30.68 -1.13 25.62
C GLN A 392 31.60 -1.68 24.52
N ARG A 393 32.54 -0.87 24.03
CA ARG A 393 33.50 -1.27 23.00
C ARG A 393 34.93 -0.87 23.36
N ASN A 394 35.87 -1.80 23.22
CA ASN A 394 37.29 -1.57 23.54
C ASN A 394 37.52 -1.00 24.95
N ARG A 395 36.76 -1.49 25.94
CA ARG A 395 36.75 -1.00 27.33
C ARG A 395 36.31 0.47 27.50
N LYS A 396 35.69 1.06 26.48
CA LYS A 396 35.10 2.40 26.53
C LYS A 396 33.60 2.32 26.30
N THR A 397 32.86 3.19 26.98
CA THR A 397 31.44 3.40 26.72
C THR A 397 31.29 4.38 25.56
N GLU A 398 30.56 3.97 24.53
CA GLU A 398 30.24 4.80 23.36
C GLU A 398 28.73 5.09 23.37
N ARG A 399 28.34 6.35 23.15
CA ARG A 399 26.94 6.77 22.96
C ARG A 399 26.62 6.89 21.48
N LEU A 400 25.56 6.23 21.05
CA LEU A 400 25.07 6.26 19.67
C LEU A 400 23.72 6.95 19.64
N ILE A 401 23.65 8.09 18.97
CA ILE A 401 22.42 8.87 18.82
C ILE A 401 21.57 8.22 17.71
N LEU A 402 20.29 7.98 17.99
CA LEU A 402 19.33 7.45 17.02
C LEU A 402 18.78 8.61 16.18
N ASP A 403 19.09 8.62 14.89
CA ASP A 403 18.68 9.68 13.97
C ASP A 403 17.29 9.43 13.39
N LYS A 404 17.05 8.20 12.91
CA LYS A 404 15.81 7.84 12.20
C LYS A 404 15.60 6.32 12.17
N VAL A 405 14.36 5.87 12.27
CA VAL A 405 13.96 4.49 11.93
C VAL A 405 14.07 4.27 10.42
N ILE A 406 14.83 3.26 9.99
CA ILE A 406 15.02 2.87 8.59
C ILE A 406 13.96 1.85 8.17
N THR A 407 13.86 0.74 8.92
CA THR A 407 13.01 -0.41 8.59
C THR A 407 12.39 -0.96 9.87
N ARG A 408 11.16 -1.47 9.78
CA ARG A 408 10.48 -2.09 10.89
C ARG A 408 9.53 -3.20 10.44
N SER A 409 9.60 -4.35 11.10
CA SER A 409 8.62 -5.42 10.92
C SER A 409 7.32 -5.11 11.67
N HIS A 410 6.19 -5.37 11.01
CA HIS A 410 4.84 -5.12 11.54
C HIS A 410 4.21 -6.32 12.24
N HIS A 411 4.88 -7.48 12.32
CA HIS A 411 4.33 -8.65 13.00
C HIS A 411 4.39 -8.49 14.53
N LEU A 412 3.37 -9.01 15.20
CA LEU A 412 3.30 -9.05 16.66
C LEU A 412 4.33 -10.05 17.19
N SER A 413 4.17 -11.32 16.79
CA SER A 413 5.07 -12.42 17.12
C SER A 413 6.21 -12.56 16.09
N GLY A 414 7.30 -13.21 16.49
CA GLY A 414 8.46 -13.45 15.62
C GLY A 414 9.64 -12.50 15.89
N ARG A 415 10.39 -12.15 14.84
CA ARG A 415 11.67 -11.43 14.96
C ARG A 415 11.51 -9.95 15.34
N GLY A 416 10.40 -9.32 14.96
CA GLY A 416 10.12 -7.92 15.30
C GLY A 416 11.24 -6.94 14.90
N THR A 417 11.95 -7.23 13.80
CA THR A 417 13.17 -6.52 13.41
C THR A 417 12.94 -5.02 13.30
N THR A 418 13.78 -4.23 13.97
CA THR A 418 13.75 -2.77 13.89
C THR A 418 15.16 -2.26 13.62
N CYS A 419 15.30 -1.41 12.59
CA CYS A 419 16.57 -0.86 12.16
C CYS A 419 16.58 0.66 12.29
N TRP A 420 17.63 1.23 12.89
CA TRP A 420 17.83 2.68 12.99
C TRP A 420 19.10 3.12 12.28
N LYS A 421 19.03 4.29 11.66
CA LYS A 421 20.20 5.10 11.32
C LYS A 421 20.66 5.79 12.61
N ALA A 422 21.95 5.69 12.90
CA ALA A 422 22.54 6.29 14.07
C ALA A 422 23.91 6.90 13.75
N HIS A 423 24.41 7.73 14.66
CA HIS A 423 25.79 8.20 14.61
C HIS A 423 26.44 8.15 15.99
N LEU A 424 27.77 8.07 15.99
CA LEU A 424 28.56 8.14 17.22
C LEU A 424 28.55 9.58 17.74
N GLU A 425 28.12 9.81 18.99
CA GLU A 425 28.02 11.15 19.59
C GLU A 425 29.36 11.90 19.54
N SER A 426 30.47 11.22 19.85
CA SER A 426 31.82 11.80 19.78
C SER A 426 32.33 12.08 18.37
N LYS A 427 31.72 11.47 17.33
CA LYS A 427 32.09 11.64 15.92
C LYS A 427 30.85 11.59 15.02
N PRO A 428 30.05 12.68 14.94
CA PRO A 428 28.76 12.68 14.25
C PRO A 428 28.82 12.33 12.75
N LYS A 429 29.98 12.44 12.11
CA LYS A 429 30.19 12.02 10.71
C LYS A 429 30.27 10.49 10.53
N VAL A 430 30.44 9.72 11.60
CA VAL A 430 30.47 8.25 11.55
C VAL A 430 29.05 7.74 11.68
N LEU A 431 28.43 7.46 10.53
CA LEU A 431 27.12 6.83 10.45
C LEU A 431 27.21 5.33 10.73
N LEU A 432 26.18 4.81 11.39
CA LEU A 432 26.02 3.42 11.80
C LEU A 432 24.57 2.98 11.56
N VAL A 433 24.37 1.68 11.43
CA VAL A 433 23.04 1.04 11.44
C VAL A 433 22.94 0.17 12.67
N ILE A 434 21.86 0.33 13.44
CA ILE A 434 21.53 -0.53 14.58
C ILE A 434 20.35 -1.40 14.16
N LYS A 435 20.47 -2.72 14.26
CA LYS A 435 19.43 -3.73 13.99
C LYS A 435 19.11 -4.43 15.31
N ASP A 436 17.89 -4.30 15.80
CA ASP A 436 17.36 -5.07 16.93
C ASP A 436 16.43 -6.17 16.40
N SER A 437 16.56 -7.38 16.93
CA SER A 437 15.70 -8.52 16.57
C SER A 437 15.53 -9.53 17.73
N TRP A 438 14.43 -10.28 17.69
CA TRP A 438 14.06 -11.32 18.65
C TRP A 438 14.30 -12.71 18.06
N MET A 439 15.46 -13.27 18.38
CA MET A 439 15.99 -14.49 17.78
C MET A 439 15.71 -15.71 18.66
N LEU A 440 15.48 -16.87 18.06
CA LEU A 440 15.38 -18.12 18.83
C LEU A 440 16.64 -18.32 19.67
N GLU A 441 16.49 -18.79 20.91
CA GLU A 441 17.61 -18.90 21.84
C GLU A 441 18.77 -19.76 21.28
N HIS A 442 18.45 -20.79 20.51
CA HIS A 442 19.40 -21.70 19.87
C HIS A 442 19.93 -21.19 18.50
N ALA A 443 19.36 -20.11 17.93
CA ALA A 443 19.77 -19.62 16.62
C ALA A 443 21.20 -19.05 16.65
N ARG A 444 21.95 -19.25 15.57
CA ARG A 444 23.31 -18.71 15.39
C ARG A 444 23.32 -17.20 15.58
N ASP A 445 24.40 -16.68 16.15
CA ASP A 445 24.58 -15.24 16.34
C ASP A 445 25.08 -14.58 15.04
N GLU A 446 24.19 -13.86 14.34
CA GLU A 446 24.52 -13.09 13.13
C GLU A 446 25.63 -12.07 13.40
N GLY A 447 25.66 -11.44 14.57
CA GLY A 447 26.70 -10.49 14.94
C GLY A 447 28.08 -11.14 15.05
N GLN A 448 28.13 -12.37 15.56
CA GLN A 448 29.36 -13.17 15.56
C GLN A 448 29.82 -13.52 14.15
N LEU A 449 28.89 -13.91 13.27
CA LEU A 449 29.19 -14.22 11.87
C LEU A 449 29.70 -12.99 11.11
N LEU A 450 29.02 -11.84 11.25
CA LEU A 450 29.46 -10.56 10.67
C LEU A 450 30.87 -10.17 11.15
N ARG A 451 31.17 -10.38 12.44
CA ARG A 451 32.50 -10.14 13.00
C ARG A 451 33.54 -11.07 12.38
N GLU A 452 33.20 -12.33 12.16
CA GLU A 452 34.08 -13.33 11.55
C GLU A 452 34.39 -13.00 10.08
N VAL A 453 33.38 -12.78 9.25
CA VAL A 453 33.57 -12.47 7.83
C VAL A 453 34.31 -11.13 7.64
N THR A 454 34.05 -10.14 8.51
CA THR A 454 34.80 -8.88 8.51
C THR A 454 36.27 -9.10 8.83
N LYS A 455 36.60 -9.98 9.80
CA LYS A 455 37.99 -10.33 10.14
C LYS A 455 38.70 -11.10 9.02
N ARG A 456 37.97 -11.94 8.29
CA ARG A 456 38.49 -12.70 7.13
C ARG A 456 38.64 -11.83 5.87
N GLY A 457 38.33 -10.54 5.94
CA GLY A 457 38.55 -9.60 4.83
C GLY A 457 37.51 -9.69 3.71
N VAL A 458 36.31 -10.23 3.99
CA VAL A 458 35.23 -10.29 3.00
C VAL A 458 34.87 -8.88 2.52
N THR A 459 34.88 -8.68 1.20
CA THR A 459 34.56 -7.40 0.57
C THR A 459 33.08 -7.30 0.23
N ASN A 460 32.56 -6.09 0.02
CA ASN A 460 31.18 -5.84 -0.42
C ASN A 460 30.08 -6.54 0.42
N VAL A 461 30.34 -6.75 1.70
CA VAL A 461 29.37 -7.12 2.73
C VAL A 461 29.39 -6.03 3.82
N ALA A 462 28.29 -5.81 4.53
CA ALA A 462 28.23 -4.86 5.63
C ALA A 462 29.29 -5.17 6.70
N ARG A 463 30.04 -4.14 7.09
CA ARG A 463 31.15 -4.29 8.04
C ARG A 463 30.67 -4.21 9.46
N TYR A 464 31.15 -5.15 10.26
CA TYR A 464 30.90 -5.24 11.69
C TYR A 464 31.36 -3.98 12.47
N TYR A 465 30.54 -3.52 13.41
CA TYR A 465 30.90 -2.49 14.39
C TYR A 465 30.84 -3.02 15.83
N HIS A 466 29.70 -3.62 16.21
CA HIS A 466 29.42 -4.16 17.53
C HIS A 466 28.22 -5.13 17.47
N HIS A 467 28.09 -6.04 18.43
CA HIS A 467 26.88 -6.83 18.66
C HIS A 467 26.79 -7.17 20.14
N GLU A 468 25.57 -7.34 20.64
CA GLU A 468 25.31 -7.75 22.01
C GLU A 468 23.95 -8.44 22.15
N ILE A 469 23.81 -9.21 23.22
CA ILE A 469 22.51 -9.60 23.75
C ILE A 469 22.04 -8.45 24.63
N VAL A 470 20.81 -7.96 24.41
CA VAL A 470 20.26 -6.85 25.19
C VAL A 470 20.00 -7.33 26.62
N HIS A 471 20.37 -6.50 27.60
CA HIS A 471 20.15 -6.78 29.02
C HIS A 471 19.25 -5.70 29.63
N VAL A 472 18.20 -6.14 30.32
CA VAL A 472 17.26 -5.29 31.03
C VAL A 472 17.33 -5.61 32.52
N SER A 473 17.63 -4.59 33.35
CA SER A 473 17.89 -4.74 34.79
C SER A 473 18.96 -5.80 35.11
N GLY A 474 20.03 -5.85 34.32
CA GLY A 474 21.15 -6.78 34.50
C GLY A 474 20.85 -8.24 34.10
N LYS A 475 19.67 -8.52 33.55
CA LYS A 475 19.27 -9.85 33.08
C LYS A 475 19.14 -9.84 31.57
N LYS A 476 19.46 -10.98 30.94
CA LYS A 476 19.18 -11.21 29.52
C LYS A 476 17.71 -10.84 29.22
N ASP A 477 17.51 -10.06 28.18
CA ASP A 477 16.17 -9.71 27.71
C ASP A 477 15.65 -10.84 26.82
N ASP A 478 14.95 -11.79 27.45
CA ASP A 478 14.31 -12.93 26.80
C ASP A 478 12.84 -13.03 27.17
N VAL A 479 12.04 -13.60 26.27
CA VAL A 479 10.58 -13.57 26.40
C VAL A 479 10.13 -14.38 27.61
N GLN A 480 10.60 -15.62 27.79
CA GLN A 480 10.13 -16.47 28.88
C GLN A 480 10.53 -15.97 30.28
N LYS A 481 11.81 -15.65 30.48
CA LYS A 481 12.37 -15.37 31.81
C LYS A 481 12.30 -13.91 32.20
N ASN A 482 12.42 -12.98 31.25
CA ASN A 482 12.41 -11.54 31.50
C ASN A 482 11.02 -10.95 31.30
N VAL A 483 10.46 -11.08 30.09
CA VAL A 483 9.17 -10.47 29.72
C VAL A 483 7.99 -11.15 30.43
N ARG A 484 7.85 -12.47 30.30
CA ARG A 484 6.80 -13.28 30.96
C ARG A 484 7.14 -13.67 32.40
N LYS A 485 8.32 -13.29 32.90
CA LYS A 485 8.79 -13.54 34.29
C LYS A 485 8.59 -14.99 34.76
N ARG A 486 8.83 -15.97 33.88
CA ARG A 486 8.73 -17.43 34.13
C ARG A 486 7.31 -17.94 34.40
N LEU A 487 6.28 -17.27 33.89
CA LEU A 487 4.95 -17.85 33.85
C LEU A 487 4.96 -19.15 33.04
N ASP A 488 4.41 -20.19 33.63
CA ASP A 488 4.32 -21.53 33.05
C ASP A 488 2.97 -21.67 32.34
N GLY A 489 2.95 -21.49 31.03
CA GLY A 489 1.68 -21.60 30.30
C GLY A 489 1.33 -22.95 29.73
N THR A 490 2.02 -24.01 30.18
CA THR A 490 1.40 -25.35 30.18
C THR A 490 0.21 -25.45 31.15
N LYS A 491 0.09 -24.48 32.07
CA LYS A 491 -0.99 -24.40 33.08
C LYS A 491 -2.14 -23.46 32.68
N ALA A 492 -2.19 -23.02 31.43
CA ALA A 492 -3.28 -22.20 30.93
C ALA A 492 -4.61 -22.98 30.95
N GLU A 493 -5.73 -22.30 31.22
CA GLU A 493 -7.07 -22.90 31.29
C GLU A 493 -7.50 -23.52 29.94
N ASP A 494 -6.97 -22.99 28.83
CA ASP A 494 -7.27 -23.37 27.45
C ASP A 494 -6.20 -24.28 26.81
N TYR A 495 -5.29 -24.83 27.63
CA TYR A 495 -4.21 -25.70 27.14
C TYR A 495 -4.76 -27.04 26.63
N SER A 496 -5.15 -27.08 25.35
CA SER A 496 -5.52 -28.30 24.62
C SER A 496 -4.29 -28.94 23.97
N SER A 497 -4.14 -30.26 24.12
CA SER A 497 -3.11 -31.09 23.48
C SER A 497 -3.29 -31.25 21.95
N SER A 498 -4.17 -30.50 21.30
CA SER A 498 -4.57 -30.69 19.89
C SER A 498 -3.84 -29.82 18.85
N TRP A 499 -2.97 -28.90 19.26
CA TRP A 499 -2.23 -28.04 18.32
C TRP A 499 -1.04 -28.78 17.70
N HIS A 500 -1.27 -29.41 16.54
CA HIS A 500 -0.23 -30.08 15.73
C HIS A 500 0.61 -29.07 14.93
N SER A 501 1.20 -28.10 15.63
CA SER A 501 2.23 -27.20 15.08
C SER A 501 3.59 -27.90 15.16
N ARG A 502 4.40 -27.84 14.08
CA ARG A 502 5.81 -28.31 14.10
C ARG A 502 6.73 -27.47 15.00
N ILE A 503 6.24 -26.34 15.52
CA ILE A 503 6.98 -25.37 16.36
C ILE A 503 6.34 -25.36 17.76
N ASP A 504 7.16 -25.50 18.79
CA ASP A 504 6.73 -25.36 20.19
C ASP A 504 6.20 -23.93 20.40
N PRO A 505 4.91 -23.72 20.76
CA PRO A 505 4.34 -22.40 20.97
C PRO A 505 5.02 -21.61 22.10
N TRP A 506 5.85 -22.27 22.91
CA TRP A 506 6.64 -21.67 23.97
C TRP A 506 8.09 -21.41 23.58
N GLU A 507 8.52 -21.64 22.35
CA GLU A 507 9.94 -21.53 22.00
C GLU A 507 10.54 -20.15 22.31
N ASN A 508 11.57 -20.12 23.17
CA ASN A 508 12.07 -18.87 23.73
C ASN A 508 12.81 -18.02 22.69
N ARG A 509 12.56 -16.70 22.73
CA ARG A 509 13.24 -15.69 21.93
C ARG A 509 14.06 -14.75 22.80
N VAL A 510 15.25 -14.40 22.32
CA VAL A 510 16.22 -13.52 22.96
C VAL A 510 16.39 -12.26 22.11
N HIS A 511 16.35 -11.10 22.76
CA HIS A 511 16.58 -9.81 22.13
C HIS A 511 18.07 -9.60 21.85
N ARG A 512 18.42 -9.46 20.57
CA ARG A 512 19.79 -9.25 20.08
C ARG A 512 19.89 -7.92 19.34
N ARG A 513 21.04 -7.26 19.48
CA ARG A 513 21.36 -5.98 18.84
C ARG A 513 22.64 -6.11 18.04
N ILE A 514 22.60 -5.71 16.77
CA ILE A 514 23.74 -5.73 15.84
C ILE A 514 23.96 -4.32 15.32
N ILE A 515 25.22 -3.90 15.26
CA ILE A 515 25.62 -2.58 14.79
C ILE A 515 26.62 -2.74 13.65
N THR A 516 26.33 -2.13 12.51
CA THR A 516 27.18 -2.15 11.31
C THR A 516 27.62 -0.74 10.91
N ARG A 517 28.74 -0.66 10.17
CA ARG A 517 29.36 0.60 9.71
C ARG A 517 28.75 1.16 8.44
N ASP A 518 28.07 0.31 7.68
CA ASP A 518 27.74 0.60 6.29
C ASP A 518 26.26 0.91 6.17
N PHE A 519 25.98 2.17 5.82
CA PHE A 519 24.64 2.65 5.54
C PHE A 519 24.44 2.77 4.03
N GLY A 520 23.28 2.35 3.56
CA GLY A 520 22.90 2.38 2.17
C GLY A 520 21.39 2.34 1.98
N LYS A 521 20.97 2.47 0.73
CA LYS A 521 19.59 2.35 0.26
C LYS A 521 19.40 1.00 -0.45
N PRO A 522 18.20 0.42 -0.47
CA PRO A 522 17.92 -0.78 -1.26
C PRO A 522 18.31 -0.61 -2.75
N ILE A 523 18.73 -1.70 -3.39
CA ILE A 523 19.27 -1.68 -4.76
C ILE A 523 18.28 -1.18 -5.82
N HIS A 524 16.97 -1.36 -5.58
CA HIS A 524 15.92 -0.90 -6.49
C HIS A 524 15.81 0.63 -6.54
N GLU A 525 16.41 1.37 -5.59
CA GLU A 525 16.53 2.84 -5.61
C GLU A 525 17.69 3.34 -6.51
N ALA A 526 18.28 2.48 -7.35
CA ALA A 526 19.36 2.87 -8.25
C ALA A 526 18.96 4.04 -9.19
N SER A 527 19.76 5.11 -9.16
CA SER A 527 19.48 6.35 -9.89
C SER A 527 19.54 6.24 -11.41
N THR A 528 20.15 5.20 -11.98
CA THR A 528 20.16 4.88 -13.42
C THR A 528 20.25 3.37 -13.65
N PRO A 529 19.83 2.83 -14.82
CA PRO A 529 20.10 1.43 -15.20
C PRO A 529 21.59 1.06 -15.10
N LYS A 530 22.48 1.97 -15.51
CA LYS A 530 23.93 1.79 -15.33
C LYS A 530 24.33 1.67 -13.87
N ARG A 531 23.77 2.50 -12.98
CA ARG A 531 24.04 2.42 -11.53
C ARG A 531 23.53 1.11 -10.93
N LEU A 532 22.38 0.62 -11.39
CA LEU A 532 21.82 -0.67 -11.01
C LEU A 532 22.79 -1.81 -11.36
N LEU A 533 23.31 -1.85 -12.60
CA LEU A 533 24.27 -2.87 -13.01
C LEU A 533 25.58 -2.81 -12.20
N VAL A 534 26.10 -1.61 -11.91
CA VAL A 534 27.29 -1.45 -11.04
C VAL A 534 27.02 -1.95 -9.63
N ALA A 535 25.85 -1.64 -9.07
CA ALA A 535 25.46 -2.09 -7.74
C ALA A 535 25.31 -3.62 -7.69
N LEU A 536 24.67 -4.20 -8.69
CA LEU A 536 24.49 -5.65 -8.82
C LEU A 536 25.84 -6.37 -8.92
N GLU A 537 26.76 -5.89 -9.76
CA GLU A 537 28.13 -6.43 -9.86
C GLU A 537 28.86 -6.39 -8.50
N ASN A 538 28.71 -5.29 -7.75
CA ASN A 538 29.32 -5.13 -6.43
C ASN A 538 28.74 -6.12 -5.40
N CYS A 539 27.42 -6.35 -5.40
CA CYS A 539 26.79 -7.32 -4.52
C CYS A 539 27.18 -8.76 -4.89
N ILE A 540 27.29 -9.09 -6.18
CA ILE A 540 27.78 -10.41 -6.64
C ILE A 540 29.23 -10.63 -6.23
N LYS A 541 30.10 -9.61 -6.32
CA LYS A 541 31.47 -9.67 -5.76
C LYS A 541 31.48 -9.90 -4.24
N GLY A 542 30.50 -9.33 -3.54
CA GLY A 542 30.32 -9.57 -2.11
C GLY A 542 29.95 -11.00 -1.80
N HIS A 543 29.03 -11.56 -2.58
CA HIS A 543 28.63 -12.97 -2.50
C HIS A 543 29.80 -13.91 -2.83
N GLU A 544 30.53 -13.67 -3.92
CA GLU A 544 31.71 -14.44 -4.29
C GLU A 544 32.78 -14.41 -3.19
N SER A 545 33.04 -13.22 -2.62
CA SER A 545 34.01 -13.06 -1.52
C SER A 545 33.57 -13.80 -0.26
N LEU A 546 32.26 -13.87 0.03
CA LEU A 546 31.70 -14.62 1.14
C LEU A 546 31.83 -16.15 0.91
N TRP A 547 31.54 -16.61 -0.30
CA TRP A 547 31.69 -18.00 -0.69
C TRP A 547 33.14 -18.48 -0.64
N LYS A 548 34.10 -17.66 -1.10
CA LYS A 548 35.53 -17.98 -1.03
C LYS A 548 36.05 -18.22 0.38
N VAL A 549 35.40 -17.67 1.41
CA VAL A 549 35.73 -17.93 2.82
C VAL A 549 34.89 -19.04 3.46
N GLY A 550 34.09 -19.77 2.66
CA GLY A 550 33.37 -20.99 3.02
C GLY A 550 31.89 -20.82 3.37
N PHE A 551 31.28 -19.67 3.10
CA PHE A 551 29.90 -19.37 3.49
C PHE A 551 28.98 -19.13 2.29
N ILE A 552 27.75 -19.65 2.35
CA ILE A 552 26.67 -19.34 1.39
C ILE A 552 25.63 -18.45 2.07
N HIS A 553 24.99 -17.56 1.32
CA HIS A 553 24.11 -16.52 1.88
C HIS A 553 22.69 -17.05 2.12
N ARG A 554 22.14 -17.80 1.16
CA ARG A 554 20.78 -18.41 1.20
C ARG A 554 19.60 -17.46 1.25
N ASP A 555 19.81 -16.14 1.18
CA ASP A 555 18.72 -15.16 1.23
C ASP A 555 19.03 -13.91 0.41
N ILE A 556 19.42 -14.11 -0.84
CA ILE A 556 19.60 -13.02 -1.79
C ILE A 556 18.22 -12.51 -2.22
N SER A 557 17.92 -11.26 -1.88
CA SER A 557 16.64 -10.60 -2.14
C SER A 557 16.84 -9.11 -2.41
N ILE A 558 15.83 -8.44 -2.97
CA ILE A 558 15.90 -7.00 -3.29
C ILE A 558 16.29 -6.16 -2.05
N ASP A 559 15.78 -6.51 -0.87
CA ASP A 559 16.00 -5.76 0.37
C ASP A 559 17.35 -6.04 1.04
N ASN A 560 18.03 -7.13 0.65
CA ASN A 560 19.34 -7.51 1.20
C ASN A 560 20.52 -6.98 0.36
N LEU A 561 20.25 -6.28 -0.75
CA LEU A 561 21.25 -5.66 -1.61
C LEU A 561 21.22 -4.14 -1.45
N MET A 562 22.32 -3.56 -0.98
CA MET A 562 22.37 -2.15 -0.57
C MET A 562 23.34 -1.32 -1.42
N ILE A 563 22.93 -0.11 -1.81
CA ILE A 563 23.76 0.92 -2.45
C ILE A 563 24.22 1.90 -1.38
N SER A 564 25.54 2.06 -1.21
CA SER A 564 26.07 3.01 -0.25
C SER A 564 25.69 4.45 -0.62
N GLU A 565 25.24 5.23 0.36
CA GLU A 565 25.02 6.67 0.15
C GLU A 565 26.33 7.47 0.21
N SER A 566 27.32 6.96 0.94
CA SER A 566 28.60 7.64 1.18
C SER A 566 29.67 7.32 0.15
N SER A 567 29.44 6.32 -0.71
CA SER A 567 30.44 5.83 -1.66
C SER A 567 29.81 5.22 -2.90
N SER A 568 30.60 4.98 -3.94
CA SER A 568 30.16 4.26 -5.14
C SER A 568 29.92 2.75 -4.89
N ARG A 569 30.24 2.24 -3.70
CA ARG A 569 30.14 0.83 -3.34
C ARG A 569 28.67 0.37 -3.20
N ALA A 570 28.39 -0.88 -3.54
CA ALA A 570 27.21 -1.60 -3.08
C ALA A 570 27.62 -2.85 -2.29
N PHE A 571 26.76 -3.34 -1.40
CA PHE A 571 27.10 -4.40 -0.48
C PHE A 571 25.89 -5.23 -0.05
N LEU A 572 26.14 -6.48 0.37
CA LEU A 572 25.14 -7.37 0.95
C LEU A 572 24.96 -7.11 2.45
N ILE A 573 23.74 -7.31 2.92
CA ILE A 573 23.36 -7.31 4.35
C ILE A 573 22.61 -8.61 4.69
N ASP A 574 22.31 -8.78 5.97
CA ASP A 574 21.53 -9.89 6.52
C ASP A 574 22.17 -11.28 6.32
N LEU A 575 23.08 -11.62 7.23
CA LEU A 575 23.74 -12.94 7.24
C LEU A 575 23.04 -13.93 8.18
N GLU A 576 21.81 -13.65 8.59
CA GLU A 576 21.09 -14.47 9.58
C GLU A 576 20.90 -15.91 9.09
N LEU A 577 20.59 -16.08 7.80
CA LEU A 577 20.40 -17.39 7.16
C LEU A 577 21.69 -17.96 6.56
N ALA A 578 22.81 -17.23 6.62
CA ALA A 578 24.05 -17.68 6.04
C ALA A 578 24.65 -18.86 6.84
N ILE A 579 25.20 -19.83 6.11
CA ILE A 579 25.74 -21.06 6.68
C ILE A 579 27.06 -21.43 6.02
N GLU A 580 27.89 -22.17 6.74
CA GLU A 580 29.09 -22.78 6.15
C GLU A 580 28.66 -23.84 5.15
N GLU A 581 29.23 -23.82 3.95
CA GLU A 581 28.83 -24.70 2.84
C GLU A 581 28.86 -26.18 3.26
N LYS A 582 29.88 -26.58 4.02
CA LYS A 582 30.03 -27.95 4.55
C LYS A 582 28.90 -28.39 5.49
N LEU A 583 28.35 -27.47 6.28
CA LEU A 583 27.23 -27.76 7.18
C LEU A 583 25.92 -27.88 6.41
N CYS A 584 25.76 -27.10 5.33
CA CYS A 584 24.61 -27.20 4.44
C CYS A 584 24.57 -28.55 3.71
N GLU A 585 25.73 -29.07 3.30
CA GLU A 585 25.83 -30.39 2.66
C GLU A 585 25.46 -31.54 3.62
N ALA A 586 25.74 -31.36 4.91
CA ALA A 586 25.50 -32.36 5.97
C ALA A 586 24.06 -32.40 6.51
N SER A 587 23.22 -31.40 6.22
CA SER A 587 21.87 -31.27 6.80
C SER A 587 20.77 -31.71 5.82
N GLU A 588 19.82 -32.55 6.27
CA GLU A 588 18.65 -32.97 5.48
C GLU A 588 17.47 -31.97 5.58
N GLU A 589 17.36 -31.21 6.68
CA GLU A 589 16.20 -30.37 6.98
C GLU A 589 16.23 -28.93 6.41
N GLN A 590 17.27 -28.54 5.66
CA GLN A 590 17.56 -27.12 5.35
C GLN A 590 17.38 -26.70 3.88
N SER A 591 16.67 -27.48 3.07
CA SER A 591 16.63 -27.30 1.61
C SER A 591 15.75 -26.15 1.10
N GLN A 592 14.80 -25.64 1.87
CA GLN A 592 13.83 -24.60 1.43
C GLN A 592 13.91 -23.30 2.23
N THR A 593 15.11 -22.71 2.31
CA THR A 593 15.35 -21.45 3.03
C THR A 593 15.54 -20.29 2.04
N GLY A 594 14.92 -19.14 2.30
CA GLY A 594 15.11 -17.90 1.53
C GLY A 594 13.81 -17.17 1.16
N THR A 595 13.94 -15.98 0.58
CA THR A 595 12.80 -15.16 0.14
C THR A 595 12.17 -15.70 -1.16
N ARG A 596 10.92 -16.18 -1.11
CA ARG A 596 10.28 -17.04 -2.15
C ARG A 596 10.45 -16.58 -3.61
N PRO A 597 10.13 -15.32 -4.00
CA PRO A 597 10.26 -14.90 -5.40
C PRO A 597 11.69 -14.99 -5.94
N PHE A 598 12.70 -14.98 -5.08
CA PHE A 598 14.11 -15.04 -5.45
C PHE A 598 14.73 -16.42 -5.29
N MET A 599 14.05 -17.36 -4.60
CA MET A 599 14.54 -18.73 -4.46
C MET A 599 14.76 -19.39 -5.82
N ALA A 600 15.85 -20.12 -5.96
CA ALA A 600 16.20 -20.83 -7.17
C ALA A 600 15.22 -21.97 -7.51
N ILE A 601 15.05 -22.30 -8.79
CA ILE A 601 14.07 -23.30 -9.25
C ILE A 601 14.29 -24.66 -8.56
N SER A 602 15.53 -25.15 -8.51
CA SER A 602 15.85 -26.43 -7.86
C SER A 602 15.72 -26.37 -6.33
N ALA A 603 16.02 -25.23 -5.70
CA ALA A 603 15.84 -25.05 -4.26
C ALA A 603 14.35 -25.09 -3.88
N LEU A 604 13.46 -24.50 -4.70
CA LEU A 604 12.02 -24.62 -4.53
C LEU A 604 11.53 -26.08 -4.59
N SER A 605 12.18 -26.91 -5.42
CA SER A 605 11.93 -28.36 -5.50
C SER A 605 12.61 -29.20 -4.40
N GLY A 606 13.22 -28.55 -3.39
CA GLY A 606 13.83 -29.24 -2.24
C GLY A 606 15.28 -29.67 -2.44
N ALA A 607 15.98 -29.18 -3.48
CA ALA A 607 17.41 -29.42 -3.63
C ALA A 607 18.21 -28.77 -2.49
N LYS A 608 19.34 -29.39 -2.11
CA LYS A 608 20.24 -28.81 -1.11
C LYS A 608 20.82 -27.50 -1.63
N HIS A 609 20.72 -26.44 -0.81
CA HIS A 609 21.20 -25.11 -1.19
C HIS A 609 22.71 -25.10 -1.42
N ASN A 610 23.16 -24.31 -2.40
CA ASN A 610 24.57 -24.15 -2.75
C ASN A 610 24.74 -22.74 -3.36
N PHE A 611 25.98 -22.32 -3.66
CA PHE A 611 26.21 -20.96 -4.15
C PHE A 611 25.57 -20.68 -5.53
N MET A 612 25.34 -21.68 -6.37
CA MET A 612 24.68 -21.49 -7.67
C MET A 612 23.22 -21.05 -7.49
N HIS A 613 22.56 -21.50 -6.42
CA HIS A 613 21.21 -21.05 -6.10
C HIS A 613 21.18 -19.55 -5.73
N ASP A 614 22.18 -19.07 -4.98
CA ASP A 614 22.31 -17.63 -4.69
C ASP A 614 22.60 -16.83 -5.98
N VAL A 615 23.40 -17.37 -6.90
CA VAL A 615 23.65 -16.79 -8.23
C VAL A 615 22.37 -16.69 -9.05
N GLU A 616 21.54 -17.73 -9.05
CA GLU A 616 20.22 -17.71 -9.68
C GLU A 616 19.31 -16.64 -9.04
N SER A 617 19.37 -16.47 -7.71
CA SER A 617 18.61 -15.43 -7.02
C SER A 617 18.97 -14.02 -7.49
N PHE A 618 20.24 -13.72 -7.81
CA PHE A 618 20.62 -12.42 -8.38
C PHE A 618 19.96 -12.15 -9.75
N PHE A 619 19.75 -13.19 -10.57
CA PHE A 619 19.01 -13.05 -11.83
C PHE A 619 17.56 -12.65 -11.55
N TRP A 620 16.88 -13.35 -10.63
CA TRP A 620 15.50 -13.05 -10.26
C TRP A 620 15.35 -11.67 -9.63
N VAL A 621 16.33 -11.22 -8.83
CA VAL A 621 16.39 -9.86 -8.29
C VAL A 621 16.40 -8.83 -9.42
N LEU A 622 17.31 -8.95 -10.40
CA LEU A 622 17.37 -8.02 -11.52
C LEU A 622 16.09 -8.06 -12.37
N PHE A 623 15.58 -9.25 -12.67
CA PHE A 623 14.37 -9.46 -13.46
C PHE A 623 13.15 -8.79 -12.81
N LEU A 624 12.93 -9.01 -11.51
CA LEU A 624 11.82 -8.40 -10.78
C LEU A 624 12.01 -6.89 -10.56
N ILE A 625 13.25 -6.41 -10.41
CA ILE A 625 13.53 -4.96 -10.41
C ILE A 625 13.07 -4.32 -11.73
N CYS A 626 13.43 -4.93 -12.87
CA CYS A 626 13.04 -4.44 -14.19
C CYS A 626 11.53 -4.42 -14.44
N ILE A 627 10.77 -5.29 -13.74
CA ILE A 627 9.31 -5.40 -13.88
C ILE A 627 8.58 -4.46 -12.93
N HIS A 628 8.96 -4.46 -11.65
CA HIS A 628 8.19 -3.81 -10.60
C HIS A 628 8.62 -2.39 -10.31
N TYR A 629 9.83 -1.97 -10.67
CA TYR A 629 10.39 -0.70 -10.24
C TYR A 629 10.74 0.19 -11.42
N ASP A 630 10.53 1.50 -11.28
CA ASP A 630 10.88 2.51 -12.29
C ASP A 630 11.93 3.53 -11.80
N GLY A 631 12.56 3.25 -10.65
CA GLY A 631 13.79 3.91 -10.19
C GLY A 631 13.66 5.34 -9.63
N TYR A 632 12.60 6.10 -9.89
CA TYR A 632 12.38 7.39 -9.22
C TYR A 632 11.73 7.16 -7.85
N ARG A 633 12.50 7.40 -6.76
CA ARG A 633 12.07 7.25 -5.35
C ARG A 633 11.49 5.87 -4.95
N GLY A 634 11.67 4.84 -5.77
CA GLY A 634 11.10 3.51 -5.50
C GLY A 634 9.64 3.34 -5.93
N ASP A 635 9.15 4.12 -6.90
CA ASP A 635 7.85 3.88 -7.52
C ASP A 635 7.73 2.41 -7.95
N PHE A 636 6.80 1.72 -7.29
CA PHE A 636 6.57 0.29 -7.36
C PHE A 636 5.23 0.04 -8.07
N ARG A 637 5.28 -0.68 -9.19
CA ARG A 637 4.08 -1.20 -9.87
C ARG A 637 3.92 -2.68 -9.56
N ARG A 638 2.73 -3.07 -9.12
CA ARG A 638 2.37 -4.48 -8.95
C ARG A 638 1.92 -5.04 -10.29
N VAL A 639 2.70 -5.98 -10.83
CA VAL A 639 2.26 -6.83 -11.93
C VAL A 639 1.72 -8.11 -11.30
N ALA A 640 0.40 -8.30 -11.34
CA ALA A 640 -0.30 -9.34 -10.57
C ALA A 640 0.27 -10.76 -10.80
N GLU A 641 0.72 -11.05 -12.02
CA GLU A 641 1.37 -12.32 -12.39
C GLU A 641 2.60 -12.61 -11.51
N PHE A 642 3.52 -11.64 -11.39
CA PHE A 642 4.76 -11.80 -10.62
C PHE A 642 4.56 -11.52 -9.12
N ASP A 643 3.60 -10.67 -8.75
CA ASP A 643 3.24 -10.46 -7.33
C ASP A 643 2.70 -11.75 -6.69
N SER A 644 2.02 -12.59 -7.49
CA SER A 644 1.50 -13.90 -7.05
C SER A 644 2.59 -14.87 -6.60
N TRP A 645 3.86 -14.69 -7.02
CA TRP A 645 4.99 -15.55 -6.64
C TRP A 645 5.26 -15.56 -5.13
N ASN A 646 4.83 -14.52 -4.42
CA ASN A 646 4.89 -14.47 -2.96
C ASN A 646 3.97 -15.51 -2.30
N THR A 647 2.92 -15.94 -3.00
CA THR A 647 1.83 -16.77 -2.45
C THR A 647 1.74 -18.17 -3.05
N GLN A 648 2.23 -18.36 -4.29
CA GLN A 648 2.29 -19.66 -4.97
C GLN A 648 3.09 -20.68 -4.18
N SER A 649 2.65 -21.93 -4.13
CA SER A 649 3.41 -23.04 -3.52
C SER A 649 4.80 -23.18 -4.16
N PRO A 650 5.82 -23.74 -3.45
CA PRO A 650 7.16 -23.86 -4.02
C PRO A 650 7.18 -24.57 -5.37
N THR A 651 6.35 -25.60 -5.54
CA THR A 651 6.21 -26.34 -6.79
C THR A 651 5.59 -25.50 -7.91
N GLU A 652 4.50 -24.78 -7.66
CA GLU A 652 3.87 -23.90 -8.65
C GLU A 652 4.84 -22.81 -9.13
N LEU A 653 5.57 -22.22 -8.18
CA LEU A 653 6.55 -21.17 -8.50
C LEU A 653 7.73 -21.72 -9.32
N ALA A 654 8.21 -22.92 -9.00
CA ALA A 654 9.26 -23.57 -9.77
C ALA A 654 8.83 -23.81 -11.23
N VAL A 655 7.59 -24.24 -11.46
CA VAL A 655 7.01 -24.43 -12.80
C VAL A 655 6.87 -23.10 -13.54
N ALA A 656 6.33 -22.07 -12.89
CA ALA A 656 6.19 -20.75 -13.49
C ALA A 656 7.53 -20.18 -13.94
N LYS A 657 8.55 -20.25 -13.08
CA LYS A 657 9.92 -19.83 -13.40
C LYS A 657 10.55 -20.63 -14.53
N LEU A 658 10.35 -21.95 -14.55
CA LEU A 658 10.85 -22.82 -15.62
C LEU A 658 10.22 -22.45 -16.97
N GLY A 659 8.91 -22.20 -17.00
CA GLY A 659 8.21 -21.74 -18.20
C GLY A 659 8.86 -20.48 -18.79
N ILE A 660 9.14 -19.49 -17.95
CA ILE A 660 9.77 -18.22 -18.36
C ILE A 660 11.16 -18.42 -18.99
N ILE A 661 12.00 -19.30 -18.44
CA ILE A 661 13.39 -19.44 -18.91
C ILE A 661 13.54 -20.43 -20.08
N SER A 662 12.58 -21.33 -20.29
CA SER A 662 12.70 -22.48 -21.18
C SER A 662 12.73 -22.15 -22.67
N MET A 663 12.17 -21.00 -23.08
CA MET A 663 12.07 -20.57 -24.47
C MET A 663 12.50 -19.10 -24.60
N GLU A 664 13.56 -18.85 -25.38
CA GLU A 664 14.12 -17.50 -25.49
C GLU A 664 13.16 -16.50 -26.15
N GLU A 665 12.42 -16.91 -27.18
CA GLU A 665 11.47 -16.03 -27.88
C GLU A 665 10.36 -15.55 -26.94
N GLU A 666 9.77 -16.47 -26.18
CA GLU A 666 8.75 -16.16 -25.17
C GLU A 666 9.30 -15.28 -24.05
N PHE A 667 10.54 -15.55 -23.61
CA PHE A 667 11.23 -14.71 -22.63
C PHE A 667 11.40 -13.27 -23.14
N LEU A 668 11.83 -13.09 -24.39
CA LEU A 668 12.00 -11.76 -24.99
C LEU A 668 10.68 -11.02 -25.14
N ASP A 669 9.59 -11.70 -25.51
CA ASP A 669 8.29 -11.07 -25.64
C ASP A 669 7.68 -10.72 -24.27
N LEU A 670 7.85 -11.59 -23.27
CA LEU A 670 7.46 -11.33 -21.90
C LEU A 670 8.21 -10.12 -21.34
N THR A 671 9.53 -10.02 -21.56
CA THR A 671 10.33 -8.89 -21.06
C THR A 671 10.01 -7.58 -21.79
N LYS A 672 9.81 -7.58 -23.11
CA LYS A 672 9.33 -6.39 -23.86
C LYS A 672 7.99 -5.89 -23.33
N LYS A 673 7.07 -6.81 -23.00
CA LYS A 673 5.74 -6.47 -22.47
C LYS A 673 5.80 -5.94 -21.03
N ASN A 674 6.62 -6.54 -20.17
CA ASN A 674 6.55 -6.35 -18.72
C ASN A 674 7.70 -5.54 -18.11
N PHE A 675 8.77 -5.21 -18.83
CA PHE A 675 9.80 -4.32 -18.27
C PHE A 675 9.30 -2.87 -18.28
N THR A 676 9.64 -2.11 -17.23
CA THR A 676 9.31 -0.69 -17.16
C THR A 676 10.03 0.08 -18.28
N PRO A 677 9.49 1.20 -18.77
CA PRO A 677 10.09 1.97 -19.86
C PRO A 677 11.59 2.26 -19.64
N ARG A 678 11.98 2.57 -18.40
CA ARG A 678 13.37 2.79 -18.00
C ARG A 678 14.28 1.59 -18.19
N TYR A 679 13.79 0.39 -17.90
CA TYR A 679 14.57 -0.85 -17.90
C TYR A 679 14.43 -1.67 -19.19
N GLN A 680 13.64 -1.22 -20.17
CA GLN A 680 13.60 -1.79 -21.53
C GLN A 680 15.01 -1.91 -22.15
N CYS A 681 15.87 -0.91 -21.91
CA CYS A 681 17.27 -0.93 -22.37
C CYS A 681 18.10 -2.10 -21.81
N LEU A 682 17.66 -2.75 -20.73
CA LEU A 682 18.35 -3.88 -20.11
C LEU A 682 17.94 -5.23 -20.69
N ILE A 683 16.92 -5.32 -21.55
CA ILE A 683 16.47 -6.61 -22.13
C ILE A 683 17.62 -7.42 -22.74
N PRO A 684 18.52 -6.85 -23.56
CA PRO A 684 19.65 -7.60 -24.10
C PRO A 684 20.61 -8.11 -23.02
N CYS A 685 20.85 -7.31 -21.98
CA CYS A 685 21.70 -7.68 -20.84
C CYS A 685 21.07 -8.81 -20.04
N VAL A 686 19.77 -8.71 -19.71
CA VAL A 686 19.07 -9.73 -18.93
C VAL A 686 18.98 -11.04 -19.71
N ASN A 687 18.74 -11.00 -21.02
CA ASN A 687 18.74 -12.23 -21.83
C ASN A 687 20.13 -12.87 -21.93
N LYS A 688 21.22 -12.08 -22.03
CA LYS A 688 22.59 -12.62 -21.94
C LYS A 688 22.84 -13.28 -20.57
N LEU A 689 22.40 -12.66 -19.48
CA LEU A 689 22.49 -13.24 -18.14
C LEU A 689 21.67 -14.53 -18.02
N ARG A 690 20.47 -14.58 -18.62
CA ARG A 690 19.62 -15.78 -18.67
C ARG A 690 20.39 -16.98 -19.23
N ARG A 691 21.09 -16.80 -20.36
CA ARG A 691 21.88 -17.87 -20.99
C ARG A 691 23.07 -18.32 -20.14
N VAL A 692 23.68 -17.42 -19.38
CA VAL A 692 24.82 -17.72 -18.48
C VAL A 692 24.35 -18.47 -17.22
N VAL A 693 23.24 -18.04 -16.63
CA VAL A 693 22.70 -18.61 -15.38
C VAL A 693 21.93 -19.92 -15.64
N PHE A 694 21.27 -20.04 -16.79
CA PHE A 694 20.48 -21.20 -17.20
C PHE A 694 21.06 -21.82 -18.49
N PRO A 695 22.22 -22.51 -18.42
CA PRO A 695 22.82 -23.12 -19.60
C PRO A 695 21.88 -24.18 -20.19
N GLY A 696 21.65 -24.11 -21.51
CA GLY A 696 20.68 -24.97 -22.20
C GLY A 696 19.22 -24.70 -21.83
N ASP A 697 18.91 -23.49 -21.36
CA ASP A 697 17.58 -23.05 -20.96
C ASP A 697 16.98 -23.87 -19.80
N ALA A 698 17.85 -24.39 -18.93
CA ALA A 698 17.49 -25.23 -17.80
C ALA A 698 18.19 -24.79 -16.49
N PRO A 699 17.57 -25.05 -15.31
CA PRO A 699 18.22 -24.88 -14.01
C PRO A 699 19.49 -25.73 -13.92
N SER A 700 20.59 -25.13 -13.48
CA SER A 700 21.88 -25.80 -13.31
C SER A 700 22.21 -25.98 -11.83
N MET A 701 22.54 -27.22 -11.45
CA MET A 701 23.08 -27.55 -10.11
C MET A 701 24.59 -27.76 -10.11
N THR A 702 25.23 -27.67 -11.29
CA THR A 702 26.66 -27.91 -11.43
C THR A 702 27.44 -26.76 -10.83
N LYS A 703 28.24 -27.03 -9.79
CA LYS A 703 29.13 -26.05 -9.16
C LYS A 703 30.20 -25.62 -10.18
N ARG A 704 30.06 -24.41 -10.72
CA ARG A 704 30.98 -23.85 -11.72
C ARG A 704 31.43 -22.45 -11.33
N PRO A 705 32.56 -22.29 -10.61
CA PRO A 705 33.03 -20.98 -10.13
C PRO A 705 33.26 -19.94 -11.23
N GLU A 706 33.56 -20.37 -12.45
CA GLU A 706 33.78 -19.53 -13.62
C GLU A 706 32.56 -18.68 -14.00
N ILE A 707 31.36 -19.03 -13.49
CA ILE A 707 30.13 -18.27 -13.72
C ILE A 707 30.23 -16.81 -13.26
N TYR A 708 31.00 -16.52 -12.20
CA TYR A 708 31.18 -15.15 -11.73
C TYR A 708 31.83 -14.28 -12.81
N ASP A 709 32.89 -14.77 -13.45
CA ASP A 709 33.59 -14.05 -14.51
C ASP A 709 32.71 -13.82 -15.74
N GLU A 710 31.91 -14.82 -16.12
CA GLU A 710 30.94 -14.69 -17.21
C GLU A 710 29.87 -13.64 -16.91
N ILE A 711 29.33 -13.62 -15.69
CA ILE A 711 28.37 -12.59 -15.26
C ILE A 711 29.03 -11.21 -15.27
N TYR A 712 30.26 -11.09 -14.76
CA TYR A 712 30.99 -9.83 -14.79
C TYR A 712 31.16 -9.32 -16.22
N GLN A 713 31.55 -10.16 -17.17
CA GLN A 713 31.69 -9.77 -18.57
C GLN A 713 30.37 -9.26 -19.16
N VAL A 714 29.24 -9.93 -18.89
CA VAL A 714 27.91 -9.51 -19.37
C VAL A 714 27.54 -8.14 -18.79
N LEU A 715 27.66 -7.97 -17.47
CA LEU A 715 27.33 -6.70 -16.80
C LEU A 715 28.24 -5.57 -17.28
N GLN A 716 29.54 -5.84 -17.45
CA GLN A 716 30.52 -4.84 -17.88
C GLN A 716 30.30 -4.42 -19.34
N SER A 717 30.03 -5.36 -20.25
CA SER A 717 29.68 -5.07 -21.65
C SER A 717 28.44 -4.19 -21.75
N ALA A 718 27.36 -4.51 -21.03
CA ALA A 718 26.15 -3.71 -21.04
C ALA A 718 26.38 -2.26 -20.56
N ARG A 719 27.33 -2.04 -19.63
CA ARG A 719 27.71 -0.68 -19.18
C ARG A 719 28.44 0.15 -20.22
N GLU A 720 29.20 -0.50 -21.10
CA GLU A 720 29.92 0.16 -22.20
C GLU A 720 28.96 0.51 -23.34
N ASP A 721 27.94 -0.31 -23.60
CA ASP A 721 26.87 0.00 -24.56
C ASP A 721 26.12 1.30 -24.16
N PHE A 722 26.02 1.60 -22.86
CA PHE A 722 25.50 2.89 -22.39
C PHE A 722 26.42 4.09 -22.71
N LYS A 723 27.72 3.93 -22.97
CA LYS A 723 28.59 5.04 -23.37
C LYS A 723 28.34 5.48 -24.82
N GLU A 724 28.00 4.55 -25.71
CA GLU A 724 27.61 4.84 -27.10
C GLU A 724 26.28 5.62 -27.16
N LEU A 725 25.29 5.22 -26.36
CA LEU A 725 24.03 5.95 -26.16
C LEU A 725 24.22 7.33 -25.53
N VAL A 726 25.23 7.50 -24.65
CA VAL A 726 25.56 8.80 -24.05
C VAL A 726 26.13 9.78 -25.07
N TRP A 727 26.83 9.34 -26.13
CA TRP A 727 27.23 10.24 -27.22
C TRP A 727 26.06 10.69 -28.10
N GLN A 728 25.06 9.82 -28.29
CA GLN A 728 23.80 10.17 -28.93
C GLN A 728 22.95 11.11 -28.03
N PHE A 729 22.96 10.88 -26.71
CA PHE A 729 22.30 11.73 -25.72
C PHE A 729 23.03 13.05 -25.47
N ILE A 730 24.34 13.15 -25.64
CA ILE A 730 25.08 14.42 -25.54
C ILE A 730 24.73 15.32 -26.74
N LEU A 731 24.50 14.75 -27.93
CA LEU A 731 23.94 15.47 -29.07
C LEU A 731 22.48 15.91 -28.85
N LEU A 732 21.67 15.18 -28.06
CA LEU A 732 20.32 15.56 -27.64
C LEU A 732 20.28 16.53 -26.44
N ALA A 733 21.20 16.40 -25.48
CA ALA A 733 21.32 17.24 -24.29
C ALA A 733 21.87 18.64 -24.61
N MET A 734 22.37 18.86 -25.83
CA MET A 734 22.65 20.20 -26.34
C MET A 734 21.37 20.96 -26.78
N ALA A 735 20.17 20.36 -26.68
CA ALA A 735 18.91 20.97 -27.08
C ALA A 735 17.76 20.81 -26.05
N SER A 736 18.02 20.98 -24.75
CA SER A 736 16.97 21.00 -23.72
C SER A 736 16.20 22.33 -23.70
N ASN A 737 14.86 22.29 -23.63
CA ASN A 737 13.99 23.46 -23.53
C ASN A 737 13.72 23.76 -22.04
N ASN A 738 14.15 24.91 -21.52
CA ASN A 738 13.85 25.33 -20.15
C ASN A 738 12.50 26.04 -20.11
N ILE A 739 11.55 25.52 -19.33
CA ILE A 739 10.18 26.04 -19.25
C ILE A 739 9.81 26.35 -17.80
N VAL A 740 9.28 27.55 -17.56
CA VAL A 740 8.68 27.90 -16.26
C VAL A 740 7.17 27.99 -16.40
N VAL A 741 6.42 27.15 -15.69
CA VAL A 741 4.98 27.30 -15.54
C VAL A 741 4.71 28.15 -14.30
N LEU A 742 4.18 29.35 -14.50
CA LEU A 742 3.88 30.31 -13.44
C LEU A 742 2.44 30.12 -12.95
N GLY A 743 2.28 29.48 -11.80
CA GLY A 743 1.00 29.18 -11.16
C GLY A 743 0.76 27.68 -10.99
N ALA A 744 0.30 27.27 -9.80
CA ALA A 744 0.04 25.87 -9.44
C ALA A 744 -1.45 25.58 -9.18
N GLY A 745 -2.34 26.31 -9.88
CA GLY A 745 -3.75 25.93 -9.97
C GLY A 745 -3.97 24.79 -10.95
N VAL A 746 -5.21 24.31 -11.08
CA VAL A 746 -5.54 23.18 -11.97
C VAL A 746 -5.00 23.41 -13.39
N ILE A 747 -5.12 24.63 -13.93
CA ILE A 747 -4.62 24.97 -15.28
C ILE A 747 -3.10 24.85 -15.38
N GLY A 748 -2.37 25.42 -14.40
CA GLY A 748 -0.91 25.34 -14.36
C GLY A 748 -0.40 23.92 -14.19
N LEU A 749 -1.01 23.16 -13.28
CA LEU A 749 -0.62 21.77 -13.00
C LEU A 749 -0.93 20.84 -14.17
N THR A 750 -2.11 20.94 -14.79
CA THR A 750 -2.44 20.14 -15.98
C THR A 750 -1.52 20.50 -17.14
N THR A 751 -1.22 21.80 -17.36
CA THR A 751 -0.30 22.22 -18.42
C THR A 751 1.13 21.72 -18.17
N ALA A 752 1.64 21.82 -16.94
CA ALA A 752 2.95 21.31 -16.57
C ALA A 752 3.04 19.79 -16.75
N MET A 753 2.00 19.05 -16.35
CA MET A 753 1.92 17.61 -16.52
C MET A 753 1.96 17.22 -18.00
N LEU A 754 1.17 17.86 -18.86
CA LEU A 754 1.19 17.56 -20.30
C LEU A 754 2.52 17.95 -20.97
N LEU A 755 3.12 19.09 -20.60
CA LEU A 755 4.44 19.49 -21.10
C LEU A 755 5.54 18.51 -20.70
N SER A 756 5.43 17.93 -19.50
CA SER A 756 6.43 16.99 -18.94
C SER A 756 6.45 15.63 -19.61
N GLN A 757 5.47 15.32 -20.47
CA GLN A 757 5.47 14.11 -21.28
C GLN A 757 6.50 14.17 -22.42
N ASP A 758 6.99 15.36 -22.77
CA ASP A 758 8.04 15.56 -23.74
C ASP A 758 9.40 15.63 -23.03
N PRO A 759 10.31 14.66 -23.23
CA PRO A 759 11.57 14.57 -22.50
C PRO A 759 12.57 15.68 -22.85
N GLU A 760 12.36 16.46 -23.91
CA GLU A 760 13.19 17.64 -24.20
C GLU A 760 12.91 18.80 -23.22
N ASN A 761 11.77 18.78 -22.53
CA ASN A 761 11.33 19.88 -21.67
C ASN A 761 11.82 19.68 -20.23
N GLN A 762 12.65 20.61 -19.75
CA GLN A 762 12.90 20.79 -18.32
C GLN A 762 11.92 21.81 -17.78
N ILE A 763 11.17 21.45 -16.75
CA ILE A 763 10.02 22.26 -16.31
C ILE A 763 10.16 22.62 -14.84
N THR A 764 9.92 23.89 -14.54
CA THR A 764 9.77 24.40 -13.18
C THR A 764 8.37 24.99 -13.01
N VAL A 765 7.59 24.48 -12.06
CA VAL A 765 6.36 25.13 -11.61
C VAL A 765 6.71 26.12 -10.50
N ALA A 766 6.61 27.41 -10.80
CA ALA A 766 6.82 28.49 -9.84
C ALA A 766 5.47 29.09 -9.43
N ALA A 767 5.14 29.13 -8.14
CA ALA A 767 3.85 29.67 -7.70
C ALA A 767 3.87 30.24 -6.28
N LYS A 768 3.02 31.24 -6.01
CA LYS A 768 2.81 31.79 -4.66
C LYS A 768 2.13 30.76 -3.76
N HIS A 769 1.00 30.23 -4.23
CA HIS A 769 0.18 29.21 -3.57
C HIS A 769 0.31 27.86 -4.27
N MET A 770 0.31 26.79 -3.49
CA MET A 770 0.48 25.39 -3.94
C MET A 770 -0.67 24.52 -3.41
N PRO A 771 -0.89 23.33 -3.99
CA PRO A 771 -1.88 22.38 -3.47
C PRO A 771 -1.66 22.08 -1.98
N GLY A 772 -2.72 22.25 -1.19
CA GLY A 772 -2.68 22.22 0.28
C GLY A 772 -2.98 23.59 0.91
N ASP A 773 -2.70 24.68 0.18
CA ASP A 773 -3.02 26.04 0.63
C ASP A 773 -4.50 26.37 0.36
N TYR A 774 -5.08 27.18 1.24
CA TYR A 774 -6.36 27.84 1.03
C TYR A 774 -6.15 29.34 1.14
N ASP A 775 -6.32 30.06 0.03
CA ASP A 775 -6.13 31.51 -0.03
C ASP A 775 -7.08 32.11 -1.08
N ILE A 776 -7.54 33.34 -0.88
CA ILE A 776 -8.49 34.00 -1.78
C ILE A 776 -7.89 34.26 -3.17
N GLU A 777 -6.58 34.45 -3.27
CA GLU A 777 -5.86 34.61 -4.53
C GLU A 777 -5.64 33.27 -5.27
N TYR A 778 -6.03 32.15 -4.65
CA TYR A 778 -5.85 30.80 -5.20
C TYR A 778 -7.20 30.09 -5.36
N THR A 779 -7.79 30.19 -6.55
CA THR A 779 -9.17 29.73 -6.81
C THR A 779 -9.35 28.21 -6.72
N SER A 780 -8.37 27.41 -7.15
CA SER A 780 -8.57 25.97 -7.42
C SER A 780 -9.08 25.15 -6.21
N PRO A 781 -8.58 25.31 -4.97
CA PRO A 781 -9.07 24.56 -3.81
C PRO A 781 -10.54 24.80 -3.46
N TRP A 782 -11.07 25.99 -3.80
CA TRP A 782 -12.44 26.41 -3.50
C TRP A 782 -13.50 25.82 -4.44
N ALA A 783 -13.09 25.33 -5.61
CA ALA A 783 -14.01 24.79 -6.60
C ALA A 783 -14.76 23.55 -6.09
N GLY A 784 -15.91 23.23 -6.67
CA GLY A 784 -16.71 22.05 -6.32
C GLY A 784 -15.90 20.75 -6.30
N ALA A 785 -15.38 20.23 -7.41
CA ALA A 785 -15.61 20.62 -8.80
C ALA A 785 -16.30 19.45 -9.54
N ASN A 786 -16.96 19.72 -10.66
CA ASN A 786 -17.60 18.69 -11.48
C ASN A 786 -17.41 19.00 -12.98
N TYR A 787 -17.99 18.16 -13.83
CA TYR A 787 -18.08 18.39 -15.27
C TYR A 787 -19.53 18.71 -15.66
N LEU A 788 -19.84 19.98 -15.89
CA LEU A 788 -21.15 20.47 -16.33
C LEU A 788 -20.95 21.48 -17.47
N PRO A 789 -20.91 21.04 -18.74
CA PRO A 789 -20.57 21.90 -19.87
C PRO A 789 -21.45 23.14 -19.95
N VAL A 790 -20.83 24.31 -20.10
CA VAL A 790 -21.52 25.60 -20.26
C VAL A 790 -21.14 26.32 -21.55
N GLY A 791 -20.10 25.85 -22.26
CA GLY A 791 -19.70 26.40 -23.54
C GLY A 791 -20.62 25.92 -24.67
N GLN A 792 -20.99 26.83 -25.57
CA GLN A 792 -21.67 26.48 -26.82
C GLN A 792 -20.81 25.52 -27.65
N GLU A 793 -21.42 24.61 -28.41
CA GLU A 793 -20.73 23.52 -29.13
C GLU A 793 -19.54 24.01 -29.98
N ASP A 794 -19.75 25.07 -30.77
CA ASP A 794 -18.74 25.62 -31.69
C ASP A 794 -17.79 26.63 -31.03
N SER A 795 -18.00 26.95 -29.75
CA SER A 795 -17.11 27.86 -29.01
C SER A 795 -15.83 27.15 -28.58
N LYS A 796 -14.74 27.91 -28.39
CA LYS A 796 -13.49 27.35 -27.83
C LYS A 796 -13.72 26.66 -26.48
N VAL A 797 -14.57 27.23 -25.62
CA VAL A 797 -14.89 26.65 -24.31
C VAL A 797 -15.57 25.28 -24.48
N GLY A 798 -16.58 25.18 -25.35
CA GLY A 798 -17.26 23.90 -25.63
C GLY A 798 -16.31 22.85 -26.20
N GLN A 799 -15.39 23.25 -27.09
CA GLN A 799 -14.37 22.36 -27.63
C GLN A 799 -13.39 21.87 -26.54
N TRP A 800 -12.95 22.74 -25.62
CA TRP A 800 -12.08 22.34 -24.51
C TRP A 800 -12.80 21.45 -23.50
N GLU A 801 -14.08 21.70 -23.22
CA GLU A 801 -14.91 20.83 -22.39
C GLU A 801 -14.98 19.44 -23.00
N LYS A 802 -15.35 19.35 -24.28
CA LYS A 802 -15.41 18.10 -25.06
C LYS A 802 -14.09 17.35 -25.06
N ALA A 803 -12.97 18.06 -25.21
CA ALA A 803 -11.63 17.47 -25.18
C ALA A 803 -11.18 17.04 -23.77
N THR A 804 -11.77 17.60 -22.71
CA THR A 804 -11.41 17.28 -21.33
C THR A 804 -12.13 16.04 -20.80
N TRP A 805 -13.37 15.78 -21.26
CA TRP A 805 -14.16 14.65 -20.78
C TRP A 805 -13.46 13.29 -20.86
N PRO A 806 -12.83 12.87 -21.98
CA PRO A 806 -12.20 11.55 -22.05
C PRO A 806 -11.15 11.32 -20.96
N HIS A 807 -10.37 12.34 -20.62
CA HIS A 807 -9.38 12.27 -19.55
C HIS A 807 -10.03 12.13 -18.17
N LEU A 808 -11.08 12.92 -17.89
CA LEU A 808 -11.78 12.82 -16.61
C LEU A 808 -12.52 11.49 -16.46
N GLN A 809 -13.08 10.97 -17.55
CA GLN A 809 -13.72 9.66 -17.60
C GLN A 809 -12.71 8.55 -17.34
N GLU A 810 -11.56 8.57 -18.01
CA GLU A 810 -10.49 7.59 -17.81
C GLU A 810 -9.99 7.59 -16.36
N LEU A 811 -9.76 8.78 -15.79
CA LEU A 811 -9.31 8.91 -14.40
C LEU A 811 -10.35 8.40 -13.40
N ALA A 812 -11.64 8.70 -13.62
CA ALA A 812 -12.72 8.19 -12.78
C ALA A 812 -12.88 6.66 -12.85
N GLN A 813 -12.55 6.05 -14.00
CA GLN A 813 -12.63 4.59 -14.19
C GLN A 813 -11.41 3.86 -13.62
N ASN A 814 -10.21 4.38 -13.88
CA ASN A 814 -8.97 3.61 -13.76
C ASN A 814 -7.99 4.15 -12.71
N CYS A 815 -8.22 5.35 -12.16
CA CYS A 815 -7.29 6.01 -11.23
C CYS A 815 -8.01 6.54 -9.97
N PRO A 816 -8.53 5.66 -9.10
CA PRO A 816 -9.28 6.07 -7.91
C PRO A 816 -8.48 6.99 -6.97
N GLU A 817 -7.15 6.89 -6.96
CA GLU A 817 -6.26 7.75 -6.19
C GLU A 817 -6.22 9.21 -6.67
N ALA A 818 -6.72 9.51 -7.88
CA ALA A 818 -6.89 10.88 -8.38
C ALA A 818 -8.04 11.61 -7.67
N GLY A 819 -8.91 10.90 -6.95
CA GLY A 819 -10.03 11.50 -6.22
C GLY A 819 -11.13 12.00 -7.15
N ILE A 820 -11.40 11.29 -8.24
CA ILE A 820 -12.50 11.56 -9.18
C ILE A 820 -13.43 10.34 -9.17
N HIS A 821 -14.74 10.56 -9.12
CA HIS A 821 -15.73 9.48 -9.27
C HIS A 821 -16.89 9.89 -10.16
N PHE A 822 -17.65 8.92 -10.65
CA PHE A 822 -18.91 9.19 -11.34
C PHE A 822 -20.03 9.48 -10.35
N GLN A 823 -20.94 10.39 -10.72
CA GLN A 823 -22.21 10.61 -10.02
C GLN A 823 -23.33 10.83 -11.02
N GLU A 824 -24.49 10.24 -10.73
CA GLU A 824 -25.73 10.62 -11.38
C GLU A 824 -26.00 12.11 -11.11
N THR A 825 -26.39 12.83 -12.14
CA THR A 825 -26.50 14.28 -12.16
C THR A 825 -27.84 14.66 -12.72
N THR A 826 -28.57 15.52 -12.03
CA THR A 826 -29.83 16.09 -12.55
C THR A 826 -29.76 17.61 -12.54
N VAL A 827 -30.10 18.23 -13.67
CA VAL A 827 -30.16 19.69 -13.82
C VAL A 827 -31.58 20.10 -14.18
N TYR A 828 -32.14 21.00 -13.36
CA TYR A 828 -33.49 21.55 -13.56
C TYR A 828 -33.41 22.95 -14.18
N ASN A 829 -34.24 23.20 -15.19
CA ASN A 829 -34.37 24.51 -15.81
C ASN A 829 -35.72 25.15 -15.45
N ARG A 830 -35.72 26.25 -14.71
CA ARG A 830 -36.94 27.03 -14.41
C ARG A 830 -37.28 27.95 -15.57
N LYS A 831 -38.56 28.00 -15.95
CA LYS A 831 -39.05 28.85 -17.05
C LYS A 831 -38.71 30.33 -16.89
N LYS A 832 -38.76 30.84 -15.66
CA LYS A 832 -38.52 32.25 -15.33
C LYS A 832 -37.05 32.67 -15.34
N ASP A 833 -36.10 31.72 -15.33
CA ASP A 833 -34.68 32.02 -15.18
C ASP A 833 -33.92 32.13 -16.48
N GLN A 834 -34.51 31.72 -17.59
CA GLN A 834 -33.83 31.62 -18.89
C GLN A 834 -33.18 32.95 -19.30
N GLU A 835 -33.75 34.08 -18.87
CA GLU A 835 -33.23 35.43 -19.13
C GLU A 835 -32.33 36.02 -18.03
N SER A 836 -32.21 35.35 -16.88
CA SER A 836 -31.39 35.79 -15.75
C SER A 836 -29.89 35.70 -16.06
N THR A 837 -29.05 36.36 -15.24
CA THR A 837 -27.58 36.28 -15.39
C THR A 837 -27.06 34.85 -15.28
N THR A 838 -27.60 34.07 -14.32
CA THR A 838 -27.22 32.68 -14.09
C THR A 838 -27.78 31.76 -15.18
N GLY A 839 -29.02 31.98 -15.62
CA GLY A 839 -29.62 31.23 -16.74
C GLY A 839 -28.89 31.44 -18.06
N LYS A 840 -28.46 32.67 -18.36
CA LYS A 840 -27.63 32.98 -19.54
C LYS A 840 -26.26 32.32 -19.49
N TRP A 841 -25.65 32.23 -18.31
CA TRP A 841 -24.39 31.51 -18.12
C TRP A 841 -24.55 30.00 -18.35
N PHE A 842 -25.65 29.41 -17.88
CA PHE A 842 -25.94 27.99 -18.01
C PHE A 842 -26.72 27.63 -19.28
N ALA A 843 -26.90 28.56 -20.22
CA ALA A 843 -27.82 28.40 -21.35
C ALA A 843 -27.59 27.11 -22.15
N GLU A 844 -26.33 26.69 -22.36
CA GLU A 844 -26.04 25.41 -23.03
C GLU A 844 -26.35 24.19 -22.14
N LEU A 845 -26.07 24.26 -20.83
CA LEU A 845 -26.33 23.18 -19.87
C LEU A 845 -27.82 22.87 -19.72
N ILE A 846 -28.67 23.89 -19.86
CA ILE A 846 -30.12 23.80 -19.61
C ILE A 846 -30.94 23.74 -20.91
N LYS A 847 -30.26 23.63 -22.05
CA LYS A 847 -30.87 23.53 -23.37
C LYS A 847 -31.40 22.10 -23.58
N PRO A 848 -32.60 21.92 -24.15
CA PRO A 848 -33.05 20.62 -24.63
C PRO A 848 -32.09 20.08 -25.71
N ASN A 849 -31.73 18.80 -25.63
CA ASN A 849 -30.76 18.13 -26.50
C ASN A 849 -29.41 18.89 -26.68
N PRO A 850 -28.66 19.13 -25.59
CA PRO A 850 -27.39 19.84 -25.65
C PRO A 850 -26.29 18.96 -26.24
N TRP A 851 -25.23 19.55 -26.78
CA TRP A 851 -24.17 18.79 -27.50
C TRP A 851 -23.50 17.71 -26.65
N TYR A 852 -23.44 17.91 -25.32
CA TYR A 852 -22.80 16.98 -24.40
C TYR A 852 -23.62 15.71 -24.18
N ASN A 853 -24.88 15.62 -24.64
CA ASN A 853 -25.68 14.39 -24.59
C ASN A 853 -25.05 13.20 -25.34
N LYS A 854 -24.17 13.48 -26.30
CA LYS A 854 -23.38 12.49 -27.05
C LYS A 854 -22.03 12.17 -26.39
N VAL A 855 -21.70 12.86 -25.31
CA VAL A 855 -20.38 12.80 -24.66
C VAL A 855 -20.49 12.13 -23.30
N VAL A 856 -21.46 12.52 -22.48
CA VAL A 856 -21.69 11.96 -21.14
C VAL A 856 -22.58 10.70 -21.19
N PRO A 857 -22.34 9.70 -20.34
CA PRO A 857 -23.19 8.51 -20.26
C PRO A 857 -24.59 8.81 -19.71
N ASP A 858 -25.53 7.89 -20.00
CA ASP A 858 -26.87 7.83 -19.39
C ASP A 858 -27.72 9.09 -19.52
N TYR A 859 -27.44 9.92 -20.53
CA TYR A 859 -28.19 11.14 -20.79
C TYR A 859 -29.64 10.84 -21.16
N ARG A 860 -30.56 11.50 -20.45
CA ARG A 860 -32.00 11.49 -20.72
C ARG A 860 -32.64 12.81 -20.32
N GLU A 861 -33.68 13.20 -21.05
CA GLU A 861 -34.58 14.28 -20.61
C GLU A 861 -35.65 13.70 -19.68
N LEU A 862 -35.99 14.43 -18.62
CA LEU A 862 -37.03 14.01 -17.69
C LEU A 862 -38.42 14.30 -18.28
N PRO A 863 -39.36 13.33 -18.24
CA PRO A 863 -40.72 13.52 -18.73
C PRO A 863 -41.46 14.67 -18.05
N GLN A 864 -42.30 15.40 -18.80
CA GLN A 864 -43.04 16.57 -18.27
C GLN A 864 -43.90 16.24 -17.04
N ASN A 865 -44.41 15.02 -16.94
CA ASN A 865 -45.22 14.54 -15.82
C ASN A 865 -44.41 14.25 -14.54
N GLU A 866 -43.08 14.23 -14.60
CA GLU A 866 -42.17 14.09 -13.45
C GLU A 866 -41.64 15.45 -12.97
N LEU A 867 -41.89 16.53 -13.72
CA LEU A 867 -41.42 17.88 -13.39
C LEU A 867 -42.36 18.57 -12.39
N LYS A 868 -41.78 19.23 -11.39
CA LYS A 868 -42.52 20.10 -10.46
C LYS A 868 -43.03 21.36 -11.19
N GLU A 869 -44.09 21.96 -10.67
CA GLU A 869 -44.61 23.23 -11.17
C GLU A 869 -43.52 24.31 -11.23
N GLY A 870 -43.41 25.01 -12.36
CA GLY A 870 -42.40 26.06 -12.60
C GLY A 870 -41.09 25.59 -13.25
N ILE A 871 -40.87 24.27 -13.38
CA ILE A 871 -39.76 23.70 -14.16
C ILE A 871 -40.20 23.56 -15.63
N ASP A 872 -39.42 24.14 -16.53
CA ASP A 872 -39.64 24.09 -17.98
C ASP A 872 -39.18 22.76 -18.56
N ASN A 873 -37.94 22.38 -18.25
CA ASN A 873 -37.33 21.10 -18.65
C ASN A 873 -36.27 20.68 -17.63
N ALA A 874 -35.88 19.40 -17.65
CA ALA A 874 -34.78 18.90 -16.87
C ALA A 874 -34.10 17.73 -17.58
N ASN A 875 -32.81 17.55 -17.32
CA ASN A 875 -32.04 16.42 -17.86
C ASN A 875 -31.29 15.69 -16.74
N SER A 876 -31.10 14.39 -16.93
CA SER A 876 -30.32 13.53 -16.06
C SER A 876 -29.26 12.77 -16.84
N PHE A 877 -28.06 12.64 -16.29
CA PHE A 877 -26.93 11.97 -16.92
C PHE A 877 -25.88 11.59 -15.88
N THR A 878 -24.95 10.71 -16.24
CA THR A 878 -23.80 10.39 -15.40
C THR A 878 -22.65 11.36 -15.72
N SER A 879 -22.18 12.10 -14.72
CA SER A 879 -21.02 13.00 -14.83
C SER A 879 -19.96 12.62 -13.80
N VAL A 880 -18.92 13.44 -13.63
CA VAL A 880 -17.87 13.25 -12.62
C VAL A 880 -17.89 14.35 -11.56
N CYS A 881 -17.59 13.97 -10.32
CA CYS A 881 -17.24 14.91 -9.26
C CYS A 881 -15.78 14.70 -8.81
N ILE A 882 -15.06 15.81 -8.68
CA ILE A 882 -13.62 15.86 -8.40
C ILE A 882 -13.42 16.35 -6.98
N ASN A 883 -12.77 15.53 -6.15
CA ASN A 883 -12.24 15.96 -4.87
C ASN A 883 -10.99 16.80 -5.08
N THR A 884 -11.14 18.12 -5.13
CA THR A 884 -10.03 19.05 -5.43
C THR A 884 -8.88 18.95 -4.42
N ALA A 885 -9.16 18.55 -3.17
CA ALA A 885 -8.16 18.37 -2.12
C ALA A 885 -7.26 17.15 -2.35
N LEU A 886 -7.69 16.19 -3.18
CA LEU A 886 -6.88 15.04 -3.60
C LEU A 886 -6.34 15.23 -5.01
N TYR A 887 -7.15 15.73 -5.93
CA TYR A 887 -6.79 15.85 -7.34
C TYR A 887 -5.65 16.84 -7.60
N LEU A 888 -5.62 17.99 -6.89
CA LEU A 888 -4.53 18.96 -7.04
C LEU A 888 -3.17 18.38 -6.56
N PRO A 889 -3.06 17.76 -5.36
CA PRO A 889 -1.87 17.01 -4.99
C PRO A 889 -1.55 15.82 -5.92
N TRP A 890 -2.56 15.13 -6.45
CA TRP A 890 -2.34 14.05 -7.43
C TRP A 890 -1.66 14.57 -8.69
N LEU A 891 -2.10 15.71 -9.24
CA LEU A 891 -1.45 16.35 -10.38
C LEU A 891 0.00 16.76 -10.07
N VAL A 892 0.29 17.24 -8.86
CA VAL A 892 1.67 17.49 -8.40
C VAL A 892 2.46 16.18 -8.40
N GLY A 893 1.86 15.09 -7.92
CA GLY A 893 2.45 13.75 -7.98
C GLY A 893 2.81 13.34 -9.40
N GLN A 894 1.89 13.49 -10.36
CA GLN A 894 2.15 13.17 -11.77
C GLN A 894 3.26 14.06 -12.38
N CYS A 895 3.24 15.36 -12.10
CA CYS A 895 4.31 16.26 -12.53
C CYS A 895 5.68 15.83 -11.94
N ARG A 896 5.71 15.49 -10.65
CA ARG A 896 6.93 15.06 -9.96
C ARG A 896 7.48 13.75 -10.52
N LYS A 897 6.61 12.80 -10.89
CA LYS A 897 7.01 11.56 -11.58
C LYS A 897 7.76 11.85 -12.88
N ASN A 898 7.34 12.89 -13.61
CA ASN A 898 7.96 13.31 -14.86
C ASN A 898 9.12 14.31 -14.67
N GLY A 899 9.66 14.45 -13.46
CA GLY A 899 10.83 15.29 -13.19
C GLY A 899 10.57 16.80 -13.13
N VAL A 900 9.31 17.23 -13.04
CA VAL A 900 8.97 18.66 -12.87
C VAL A 900 9.40 19.13 -11.47
N GLU A 901 10.12 20.26 -11.41
CA GLU A 901 10.50 20.88 -10.15
C GLU A 901 9.48 21.92 -9.70
N PHE A 902 9.20 21.98 -8.40
CA PHE A 902 8.25 22.95 -7.83
C PHE A 902 8.98 23.92 -6.90
N LYS A 903 8.70 25.22 -7.09
CA LYS A 903 9.32 26.30 -6.34
C LYS A 903 8.25 27.29 -5.87
N ARG A 904 8.24 27.60 -4.58
CA ARG A 904 7.44 28.75 -4.12
C ARG A 904 8.12 30.04 -4.54
N ALA A 905 7.37 30.90 -5.21
CA ALA A 905 7.87 32.18 -5.69
C ALA A 905 6.73 33.19 -5.85
N ILE A 906 7.04 34.46 -5.60
CA ILE A 906 6.17 35.60 -5.86
C ILE A 906 6.93 36.47 -6.85
N VAL A 907 6.24 36.89 -7.92
CA VAL A 907 6.82 37.74 -8.97
C VAL A 907 6.00 39.01 -9.11
N GLY A 908 6.68 40.15 -9.29
CA GLY A 908 6.04 41.43 -9.58
C GLY A 908 5.75 41.60 -11.07
N HIS A 909 6.56 40.98 -11.93
CA HIS A 909 6.47 41.07 -13.39
C HIS A 909 6.67 39.69 -14.04
N ILE A 910 6.02 39.45 -15.20
CA ILE A 910 6.08 38.16 -15.91
C ILE A 910 7.52 37.76 -16.32
N SER A 911 8.40 38.73 -16.54
CA SER A 911 9.81 38.49 -16.89
C SER A 911 10.63 37.88 -15.75
N GLU A 912 10.30 38.18 -14.49
CA GLU A 912 11.00 37.60 -13.34
C GLU A 912 10.79 36.08 -13.29
N ALA A 913 9.66 35.58 -13.82
CA ALA A 913 9.38 34.16 -13.87
C ALA A 913 10.38 33.40 -14.76
N ALA A 914 10.93 34.03 -15.80
CA ALA A 914 11.92 33.41 -16.66
C ALA A 914 13.22 33.06 -15.89
N ASP A 915 13.53 33.78 -14.82
CA ASP A 915 14.74 33.59 -14.02
C ASP A 915 14.56 32.56 -12.89
N LEU A 916 13.37 31.97 -12.77
CA LEU A 916 13.04 31.04 -11.68
C LEU A 916 13.32 29.58 -11.98
N HIS A 917 13.76 29.25 -13.19
CA HIS A 917 13.98 27.88 -13.62
C HIS A 917 15.01 27.14 -12.72
N HIS A 918 14.72 25.89 -12.38
CA HIS A 918 15.50 25.12 -11.40
C HIS A 918 16.94 24.80 -11.85
N SER A 919 17.22 24.82 -13.15
CA SER A 919 18.58 24.62 -13.68
C SER A 919 19.53 25.79 -13.37
N GLY A 920 19.00 26.94 -12.94
CA GLY A 920 19.75 28.19 -12.76
C GLY A 920 19.95 28.98 -14.06
N SER A 921 19.58 28.42 -15.22
CA SER A 921 19.53 29.13 -16.49
C SER A 921 18.19 29.85 -16.67
N ARG A 922 18.16 30.88 -17.52
CA ARG A 922 16.92 31.55 -17.91
C ARG A 922 16.01 30.60 -18.72
N ALA A 923 14.70 30.72 -18.55
CA ALA A 923 13.72 29.92 -19.27
C ALA A 923 13.57 30.38 -20.72
N ASP A 924 13.47 29.44 -21.66
CA ASP A 924 13.13 29.71 -23.06
C ASP A 924 11.65 30.11 -23.20
N VAL A 925 10.79 29.52 -22.37
CA VAL A 925 9.34 29.79 -22.35
C VAL A 925 8.82 29.90 -20.91
N VAL A 926 7.99 30.91 -20.66
CA VAL A 926 7.17 31.04 -19.45
C VAL A 926 5.71 30.76 -19.82
N VAL A 927 5.05 29.84 -19.12
CA VAL A 927 3.61 29.62 -19.27
C VAL A 927 2.88 30.32 -18.13
N ASN A 928 2.14 31.38 -18.43
CA ASN A 928 1.40 32.17 -17.45
C ASN A 928 0.03 31.54 -17.14
N CYS A 929 -0.06 30.89 -15.98
CA CYS A 929 -1.26 30.25 -15.44
C CYS A 929 -1.73 30.90 -14.13
N THR A 930 -1.56 32.22 -13.98
CA THR A 930 -1.77 32.94 -12.70
C THR A 930 -3.23 33.31 -12.39
N GLY A 931 -4.18 32.93 -13.26
CA GLY A 931 -5.61 33.15 -12.99
C GLY A 931 -5.95 34.63 -12.86
N LEU A 932 -6.63 35.00 -11.76
CA LEU A 932 -7.08 36.37 -11.51
C LEU A 932 -5.89 37.34 -11.30
N SER A 933 -4.74 36.84 -10.87
CA SER A 933 -3.53 37.64 -10.63
C SER A 933 -2.92 38.21 -11.91
N SER A 934 -3.25 37.69 -13.09
CA SER A 934 -2.91 38.31 -14.38
C SER A 934 -3.47 39.74 -14.52
N ARG A 935 -4.47 40.12 -13.73
CA ARG A 935 -5.02 41.49 -13.70
C ARG A 935 -3.99 42.53 -13.22
N SER A 936 -3.13 42.16 -12.28
CA SER A 936 -2.16 43.06 -11.64
C SER A 936 -0.69 42.64 -11.83
N LEU A 937 -0.43 41.51 -12.50
CA LEU A 937 0.92 41.06 -12.83
C LEU A 937 1.55 41.96 -13.89
N GLY A 938 2.70 42.57 -13.58
CA GLY A 938 3.44 43.41 -14.51
C GLY A 938 3.78 42.67 -15.82
N GLY A 939 3.63 43.36 -16.95
CA GLY A 939 3.82 42.79 -18.28
C GLY A 939 2.62 42.01 -18.81
N VAL A 940 1.56 41.84 -17.99
CA VAL A 940 0.26 41.26 -18.40
C VAL A 940 -0.86 42.26 -18.19
N MET A 941 -1.10 42.69 -16.95
CA MET A 941 -2.07 43.74 -16.57
C MET A 941 -3.43 43.65 -17.28
N ASP A 942 -4.02 42.46 -17.35
CA ASP A 942 -5.25 42.24 -18.10
C ASP A 942 -6.48 42.76 -17.33
N THR A 943 -6.91 43.98 -17.65
CA THR A 943 -8.02 44.66 -16.97
C THR A 943 -9.40 44.08 -17.29
N THR A 944 -9.50 43.17 -18.26
CA THR A 944 -10.75 42.46 -18.61
C THR A 944 -11.06 41.31 -17.63
N LEU A 945 -10.12 40.98 -16.72
CA LEU A 945 -10.33 40.02 -15.65
C LEU A 945 -11.11 40.64 -14.49
N LEU A 946 -12.16 39.96 -14.04
CA LEU A 946 -12.93 40.31 -12.85
C LEU A 946 -13.24 39.07 -12.00
N PRO A 947 -13.39 39.20 -10.67
CA PRO A 947 -13.82 38.09 -9.85
C PRO A 947 -15.32 37.85 -10.05
N ALA A 948 -15.72 36.58 -10.08
CA ALA A 948 -17.09 36.18 -9.76
C ALA A 948 -17.09 35.37 -8.45
N ARG A 949 -17.43 36.03 -7.34
CA ARG A 949 -17.38 35.46 -5.99
C ARG A 949 -18.36 34.29 -5.85
N GLY A 950 -17.82 33.15 -5.42
CA GLY A 950 -18.57 31.93 -5.14
C GLY A 950 -18.40 31.50 -3.70
N GLN A 951 -19.48 31.59 -2.93
CA GLN A 951 -19.55 31.05 -1.58
C GLN A 951 -20.12 29.63 -1.59
N ILE A 952 -19.57 28.77 -0.73
CA ILE A 952 -19.96 27.38 -0.56
C ILE A 952 -20.08 27.01 0.92
N VAL A 953 -20.86 25.97 1.21
CA VAL A 953 -20.90 25.27 2.49
C VAL A 953 -20.51 23.81 2.23
N LEU A 954 -19.44 23.35 2.88
CA LEU A 954 -19.00 21.96 2.81
C LEU A 954 -19.63 21.18 3.97
N VAL A 955 -20.34 20.09 3.68
CA VAL A 955 -21.05 19.26 4.66
C VAL A 955 -20.63 17.78 4.57
N ARG A 956 -20.89 17.00 5.63
CA ARG A 956 -20.63 15.54 5.63
C ARG A 956 -21.72 14.73 4.95
N ASN A 957 -22.94 15.27 4.89
CA ASN A 957 -24.12 14.61 4.35
C ASN A 957 -23.90 14.25 2.87
N ASP A 958 -24.24 13.04 2.47
CA ASP A 958 -24.10 12.57 1.09
C ASP A 958 -25.48 12.22 0.51
N PRO A 959 -26.00 13.02 -0.42
CA PRO A 959 -27.28 12.74 -1.08
C PRO A 959 -27.16 11.67 -2.19
N GLY A 960 -25.96 11.19 -2.50
CA GLY A 960 -25.70 10.17 -3.53
C GLY A 960 -25.69 10.68 -4.97
N ALA A 961 -26.15 11.90 -5.24
CA ALA A 961 -26.27 12.47 -6.58
C ALA A 961 -25.81 13.94 -6.63
N MET A 962 -25.46 14.40 -7.84
CA MET A 962 -25.30 15.82 -8.13
C MET A 962 -26.62 16.42 -8.58
N VAL A 963 -26.98 17.59 -8.03
CA VAL A 963 -28.24 18.25 -8.38
C VAL A 963 -28.00 19.75 -8.57
N GLY A 964 -28.53 20.32 -9.63
CA GLY A 964 -28.44 21.76 -9.93
C GLY A 964 -29.76 22.32 -10.46
N ILE A 965 -29.96 23.63 -10.30
CA ILE A 965 -31.10 24.35 -10.84
C ILE A 965 -30.65 25.69 -11.45
N SER A 966 -31.31 26.11 -12.53
CA SER A 966 -30.88 27.25 -13.37
C SER A 966 -30.87 28.63 -12.69
N GLY A 967 -31.49 28.77 -11.52
CA GLY A 967 -31.51 30.03 -10.75
C GLY A 967 -32.28 29.89 -9.43
N THR A 968 -32.43 31.01 -8.72
CA THR A 968 -33.05 31.07 -7.39
C THR A 968 -34.01 32.24 -7.26
N ASP A 969 -34.82 32.28 -6.19
CA ASP A 969 -35.71 33.42 -5.88
C ASP A 969 -35.08 34.41 -4.90
N ASP A 970 -33.85 34.12 -4.46
CA ASP A 970 -33.12 34.92 -3.47
C ASP A 970 -32.24 36.02 -4.11
N GLY A 971 -32.10 36.01 -5.45
CA GLY A 971 -31.36 37.02 -6.21
C GLY A 971 -30.68 36.45 -7.46
N ASP A 972 -30.40 37.32 -8.44
CA ASP A 972 -29.78 36.95 -9.73
C ASP A 972 -28.33 36.44 -9.61
N ASP A 973 -27.64 36.85 -8.53
CA ASP A 973 -26.27 36.46 -8.19
C ASP A 973 -26.19 35.29 -7.19
N GLU A 974 -27.33 34.68 -6.85
CA GLU A 974 -27.44 33.49 -6.02
C GLU A 974 -27.82 32.26 -6.86
N ALA A 975 -27.15 31.13 -6.60
CA ALA A 975 -27.32 29.87 -7.32
C ALA A 975 -27.59 28.72 -6.35
N THR A 976 -28.00 27.57 -6.87
CA THR A 976 -28.16 26.34 -6.08
C THR A 976 -27.59 25.14 -6.82
N TYR A 977 -26.61 24.47 -6.22
CA TYR A 977 -26.01 23.24 -6.72
C TYR A 977 -25.44 22.40 -5.58
N ILE A 978 -25.44 21.07 -5.78
CA ILE A 978 -25.03 20.07 -4.81
C ILE A 978 -24.13 19.05 -5.53
N MET A 979 -22.98 18.72 -4.94
CA MET A 979 -22.10 17.66 -5.46
C MET A 979 -21.24 17.02 -4.36
N THR A 980 -21.10 15.70 -4.38
CA THR A 980 -20.32 14.95 -3.38
C THR A 980 -18.93 14.65 -3.90
N ARG A 981 -17.90 15.19 -3.25
CA ARG A 981 -16.51 14.88 -3.62
C ARG A 981 -16.18 13.41 -3.34
N ALA A 982 -15.47 12.78 -4.27
CA ALA A 982 -15.02 11.40 -4.16
C ALA A 982 -14.20 11.10 -2.89
N VAL A 983 -14.18 9.83 -2.49
CA VAL A 983 -13.35 9.29 -1.39
C VAL A 983 -13.61 10.01 -0.05
N GLY A 984 -14.88 10.28 0.25
CA GLY A 984 -15.28 10.93 1.51
C GLY A 984 -14.86 12.40 1.62
N GLY A 985 -14.65 13.09 0.50
CA GLY A 985 -14.24 14.50 0.46
C GLY A 985 -15.29 15.50 0.97
N GLY A 986 -16.50 15.03 1.27
CA GLY A 986 -17.65 15.83 1.68
C GLY A 986 -18.44 16.41 0.52
N THR A 987 -19.63 16.92 0.82
CA THR A 987 -20.57 17.46 -0.17
C THR A 987 -20.51 18.97 -0.19
N ILE A 988 -20.33 19.52 -1.38
CA ILE A 988 -20.34 20.96 -1.63
C ILE A 988 -21.78 21.38 -1.87
N LEU A 989 -22.28 22.23 -1.00
CA LEU A 989 -23.50 23.00 -1.17
C LEU A 989 -23.11 24.39 -1.69
N GLY A 990 -23.61 24.77 -2.86
CA GLY A 990 -23.44 26.10 -3.39
C GLY A 990 -24.77 26.67 -3.88
N GLY A 991 -24.84 27.95 -4.20
CA GLY A 991 -23.74 28.90 -4.09
C GLY A 991 -24.12 30.31 -4.52
N SER A 992 -23.13 31.04 -5.00
CA SER A 992 -23.27 32.40 -5.51
C SER A 992 -22.41 32.64 -6.76
N TYR A 993 -22.75 33.67 -7.51
CA TYR A 993 -22.04 34.16 -8.69
C TYR A 993 -22.05 35.70 -8.70
N GLN A 994 -21.28 36.30 -7.79
CA GLN A 994 -21.32 37.76 -7.57
C GLN A 994 -20.16 38.42 -8.31
N LYS A 995 -20.43 38.96 -9.50
CA LYS A 995 -19.43 39.64 -10.34
C LYS A 995 -18.88 40.89 -9.62
N ASN A 996 -17.60 41.17 -9.79
CA ASN A 996 -16.87 42.30 -9.19
C ASN A 996 -16.80 42.31 -7.64
N ASN A 997 -17.25 41.26 -6.97
CA ASN A 997 -17.13 41.14 -5.53
C ASN A 997 -15.81 40.44 -5.15
N TRP A 998 -15.00 41.10 -4.33
CA TRP A 998 -13.69 40.63 -3.88
C TRP A 998 -13.68 40.14 -2.42
N ASP A 999 -14.81 40.20 -1.71
CA ASP A 999 -14.87 39.87 -0.28
C ASP A 999 -14.45 38.42 -0.03
N PRO A 1000 -13.34 38.17 0.70
CA PRO A 1000 -12.86 36.84 0.99
C PRO A 1000 -13.68 36.12 2.07
N ASN A 1001 -14.51 36.83 2.83
CA ASN A 1001 -15.15 36.29 4.02
C ASN A 1001 -16.48 35.63 3.69
N PRO A 1002 -16.80 34.45 4.25
CA PRO A 1002 -18.13 33.88 4.14
C PRO A 1002 -19.19 34.79 4.80
N ASP A 1003 -20.25 35.12 4.06
CA ASP A 1003 -21.42 35.81 4.57
C ASP A 1003 -22.36 34.79 5.24
N PRO A 1004 -22.62 34.88 6.56
CA PRO A 1004 -23.49 33.96 7.27
C PRO A 1004 -24.92 33.91 6.72
N ASN A 1005 -25.47 35.02 6.24
CA ASN A 1005 -26.83 35.07 5.70
C ASN A 1005 -26.91 34.30 4.37
N LEU A 1006 -25.93 34.53 3.50
CA LEU A 1006 -25.81 33.77 2.25
C LEU A 1006 -25.59 32.27 2.52
N ALA A 1007 -24.81 31.91 3.55
CA ALA A 1007 -24.64 30.51 3.94
C ALA A 1007 -25.95 29.86 4.37
N MET A 1008 -26.76 30.54 5.19
CA MET A 1008 -28.07 30.06 5.62
C MET A 1008 -29.02 29.87 4.43
N ARG A 1009 -29.05 30.81 3.48
CA ARG A 1009 -29.86 30.70 2.26
C ARG A 1009 -29.39 29.56 1.36
N ILE A 1010 -28.08 29.38 1.15
CA ILE A 1010 -27.51 28.24 0.41
C ILE A 1010 -27.99 26.92 1.02
N MET A 1011 -27.81 26.74 2.34
CA MET A 1011 -28.20 25.50 3.03
C MET A 1011 -29.71 25.22 2.89
N LYS A 1012 -30.54 26.26 3.05
CA LYS A 1012 -31.99 26.16 2.89
C LYS A 1012 -32.38 25.70 1.49
N ARG A 1013 -31.88 26.37 0.45
CA ARG A 1013 -32.19 26.04 -0.95
C ARG A 1013 -31.70 24.65 -1.34
N CYS A 1014 -30.54 24.22 -0.84
CA CYS A 1014 -30.03 22.88 -1.11
C CYS A 1014 -30.93 21.78 -0.51
N ILE A 1015 -31.43 21.95 0.71
CA ILE A 1015 -32.37 21.00 1.32
C ILE A 1015 -33.70 20.98 0.55
N GLU A 1016 -34.21 22.14 0.14
CA GLU A 1016 -35.44 22.22 -0.66
C GLU A 1016 -35.30 21.54 -2.04
N LEU A 1017 -34.11 21.66 -2.66
CA LEU A 1017 -33.80 21.04 -3.94
C LEU A 1017 -33.58 19.53 -3.82
N CYS A 1018 -32.88 19.08 -2.77
CA CYS A 1018 -32.54 17.68 -2.54
C CYS A 1018 -32.80 17.31 -1.07
N PRO A 1019 -34.05 16.96 -0.70
CA PRO A 1019 -34.42 16.68 0.68
C PRO A 1019 -33.66 15.49 1.31
N SER A 1020 -33.14 14.56 0.51
CA SER A 1020 -32.33 13.43 0.96
C SER A 1020 -31.00 13.84 1.61
N LEU A 1021 -30.62 15.12 1.55
CA LEU A 1021 -29.49 15.66 2.29
C LEU A 1021 -29.66 15.52 3.81
N VAL A 1022 -30.89 15.49 4.33
CA VAL A 1022 -31.19 15.45 5.76
C VAL A 1022 -32.25 14.38 6.06
N GLY A 1023 -32.41 14.01 7.34
CA GLY A 1023 -33.45 13.07 7.75
C GLY A 1023 -34.86 13.66 7.57
N GLU A 1024 -35.86 12.79 7.49
CA GLU A 1024 -37.25 13.21 7.35
C GLU A 1024 -37.67 14.16 8.49
N GLY A 1025 -38.28 15.29 8.13
CA GLY A 1025 -38.69 16.33 9.07
C GLY A 1025 -37.59 17.25 9.58
N GLN A 1026 -36.33 17.06 9.18
CA GLN A 1026 -35.21 17.94 9.54
C GLN A 1026 -35.06 19.11 8.56
N GLY A 1027 -34.68 20.27 9.09
CA GLY A 1027 -34.25 21.45 8.36
C GLY A 1027 -32.73 21.58 8.30
N ILE A 1028 -32.24 22.83 8.32
CA ILE A 1028 -30.80 23.16 8.26
C ILE A 1028 -30.01 22.48 9.39
N GLU A 1029 -30.62 22.26 10.54
CA GLU A 1029 -30.00 21.58 11.69
C GLU A 1029 -29.65 20.11 11.42
N GLY A 1030 -30.22 19.48 10.39
CA GLY A 1030 -29.83 18.15 9.93
C GLY A 1030 -28.52 18.12 9.14
N LEU A 1031 -28.00 19.27 8.71
CA LEU A 1031 -26.74 19.36 7.97
C LEU A 1031 -25.54 19.33 8.94
N SER A 1032 -24.63 18.39 8.71
CA SER A 1032 -23.36 18.31 9.44
C SER A 1032 -22.28 19.13 8.72
N VAL A 1033 -22.27 20.44 8.98
CA VAL A 1033 -21.31 21.38 8.38
C VAL A 1033 -19.87 21.03 8.77
N ILE A 1034 -18.98 21.04 7.79
CA ILE A 1034 -17.52 20.89 7.95
C ILE A 1034 -16.87 22.28 7.96
N ARG A 1035 -17.19 23.12 6.96
CA ARG A 1035 -16.69 24.50 6.85
C ARG A 1035 -17.51 25.33 5.85
N HIS A 1036 -17.39 26.64 5.97
CA HIS A 1036 -17.78 27.59 4.93
C HIS A 1036 -16.54 27.98 4.10
N GLY A 1037 -16.72 28.33 2.83
CA GLY A 1037 -15.62 28.73 1.96
C GLY A 1037 -16.03 29.73 0.90
N VAL A 1038 -15.08 30.56 0.47
CA VAL A 1038 -15.28 31.56 -0.57
C VAL A 1038 -14.11 31.51 -1.55
N GLY A 1039 -14.41 31.40 -2.83
CA GLY A 1039 -13.43 31.49 -3.90
C GLY A 1039 -13.81 32.57 -4.92
N LEU A 1040 -12.80 33.21 -5.51
CA LEU A 1040 -12.99 34.17 -6.60
C LEU A 1040 -12.73 33.47 -7.94
N ARG A 1041 -13.79 33.25 -8.72
CA ARG A 1041 -13.65 32.72 -10.09
C ARG A 1041 -12.95 33.76 -10.97
N PRO A 1042 -11.86 33.42 -11.69
CA PRO A 1042 -11.13 34.36 -12.55
C PRO A 1042 -11.88 34.56 -13.87
N LEU A 1043 -13.00 35.27 -13.84
CA LEU A 1043 -13.80 35.57 -15.03
C LEU A 1043 -13.04 36.57 -15.90
N ARG A 1044 -13.01 36.32 -17.20
CA ARG A 1044 -12.48 37.24 -18.21
C ARG A 1044 -13.58 37.53 -19.23
N GLU A 1045 -13.73 38.78 -19.65
CA GLU A 1045 -14.84 39.21 -20.53
C GLU A 1045 -14.95 38.37 -21.82
N ASP A 1046 -13.83 38.10 -22.51
CA ASP A 1046 -13.83 37.28 -23.74
C ASP A 1046 -13.56 35.78 -23.50
N GLY A 1047 -13.68 35.30 -22.25
CA GLY A 1047 -13.32 33.93 -21.87
C GLY A 1047 -11.81 33.72 -21.72
N PRO A 1048 -11.32 32.46 -21.65
CA PRO A 1048 -9.90 32.18 -21.38
C PRO A 1048 -8.97 32.74 -22.44
N ARG A 1049 -7.87 33.37 -22.01
CA ARG A 1049 -6.79 33.82 -22.91
C ARG A 1049 -5.78 32.69 -23.08
N ILE A 1050 -5.70 32.16 -24.29
CA ILE A 1050 -4.70 31.18 -24.71
C ILE A 1050 -4.03 31.64 -26.01
N ASP A 1051 -2.89 32.29 -25.85
CA ASP A 1051 -2.08 32.83 -26.94
C ASP A 1051 -0.59 32.82 -26.54
N LYS A 1052 0.29 33.18 -27.49
CA LYS A 1052 1.72 33.35 -27.22
C LYS A 1052 2.15 34.77 -27.55
N GLN A 1053 3.03 35.31 -26.72
CA GLN A 1053 3.61 36.64 -26.85
C GLN A 1053 5.12 36.54 -26.74
N LYS A 1054 5.84 37.24 -27.62
CA LYS A 1054 7.30 37.31 -27.57
C LYS A 1054 7.72 38.47 -26.65
N PHE A 1055 8.57 38.17 -25.68
CA PHE A 1055 9.34 39.16 -24.92
C PHE A 1055 10.78 39.15 -25.47
N GLU A 1056 11.62 40.12 -25.07
CA GLU A 1056 12.90 40.38 -25.75
C GLU A 1056 13.73 39.10 -26.02
N ASP A 1057 13.92 38.27 -25.00
CA ASP A 1057 14.76 37.07 -25.07
C ASP A 1057 14.07 35.75 -24.68
N PHE A 1058 12.77 35.77 -24.34
CA PHE A 1058 11.98 34.58 -24.02
C PHE A 1058 10.54 34.69 -24.51
N TRP A 1059 9.83 33.56 -24.58
CA TRP A 1059 8.42 33.54 -24.95
C TRP A 1059 7.52 33.42 -23.72
N VAL A 1060 6.34 34.04 -23.79
CA VAL A 1060 5.25 33.80 -22.84
C VAL A 1060 4.10 33.11 -23.56
N VAL A 1061 3.56 32.06 -22.97
CA VAL A 1061 2.28 31.45 -23.39
C VAL A 1061 1.27 31.70 -22.28
N HIS A 1062 0.18 32.38 -22.59
CA HIS A 1062 -0.89 32.66 -21.63
C HIS A 1062 -1.87 31.48 -21.57
N ASN A 1063 -2.33 31.13 -20.37
CA ASN A 1063 -3.40 30.16 -20.15
C ASN A 1063 -4.12 30.51 -18.82
N TYR A 1064 -4.97 31.53 -18.85
CA TYR A 1064 -5.69 32.05 -17.68
C TYR A 1064 -7.09 32.59 -18.04
N GLY A 1065 -7.93 32.89 -17.03
CA GLY A 1065 -9.27 33.46 -17.24
C GLY A 1065 -10.41 32.43 -17.33
N HIS A 1066 -10.28 31.29 -16.64
CA HIS A 1066 -11.20 30.15 -16.76
C HIS A 1066 -12.47 30.21 -15.90
N ALA A 1067 -12.83 31.39 -15.37
CA ALA A 1067 -14.11 31.63 -14.71
C ALA A 1067 -14.56 30.48 -13.77
N GLY A 1068 -15.76 29.93 -13.99
CA GLY A 1068 -16.31 28.79 -13.25
C GLY A 1068 -16.02 27.40 -13.83
N TYR A 1069 -15.30 27.31 -14.96
CA TYR A 1069 -15.12 26.06 -15.72
C TYR A 1069 -13.66 25.58 -15.81
N GLY A 1070 -12.75 26.10 -14.99
CA GLY A 1070 -11.32 25.75 -15.06
C GLY A 1070 -11.00 24.26 -14.94
N TYR A 1071 -11.75 23.49 -14.16
CA TYR A 1071 -11.56 22.03 -14.08
C TYR A 1071 -12.05 21.31 -15.33
N GLN A 1072 -13.27 21.61 -15.78
CA GLN A 1072 -13.89 20.97 -16.94
C GLN A 1072 -13.28 21.38 -18.29
N THR A 1073 -12.49 22.46 -18.34
CA THR A 1073 -11.69 22.83 -19.53
C THR A 1073 -10.20 22.49 -19.40
N SER A 1074 -9.77 21.91 -18.28
CA SER A 1074 -8.35 21.87 -17.89
C SER A 1074 -7.45 21.18 -18.92
N TYR A 1075 -7.81 19.97 -19.36
CA TYR A 1075 -7.02 19.22 -20.34
C TYR A 1075 -7.09 19.82 -21.74
N GLY A 1076 -8.28 20.24 -22.18
CA GLY A 1076 -8.46 20.86 -23.50
C GLY A 1076 -7.64 22.14 -23.65
N SER A 1077 -7.75 23.05 -22.68
CA SER A 1077 -6.99 24.31 -22.68
C SER A 1077 -5.48 24.09 -22.52
N ALA A 1078 -5.06 23.17 -21.65
CA ALA A 1078 -3.66 22.81 -21.50
C ALA A 1078 -3.06 22.21 -22.78
N THR A 1079 -3.83 21.42 -23.53
CA THR A 1079 -3.40 20.85 -24.82
C THR A 1079 -3.14 21.94 -25.86
N GLU A 1080 -4.02 22.95 -25.94
CA GLU A 1080 -3.79 24.12 -26.81
C GLU A 1080 -2.54 24.90 -26.39
N ALA A 1081 -2.35 25.14 -25.09
CA ALA A 1081 -1.16 25.81 -24.56
C ALA A 1081 0.13 25.02 -24.86
N VAL A 1082 0.14 23.70 -24.72
CA VAL A 1082 1.27 22.83 -25.10
C VAL A 1082 1.60 22.99 -26.59
N GLY A 1083 0.58 23.05 -27.46
CA GLY A 1083 0.76 23.31 -28.88
C GLY A 1083 1.45 24.66 -29.15
N LEU A 1084 1.05 25.72 -28.44
CA LEU A 1084 1.66 27.04 -28.55
C LEU A 1084 3.10 27.08 -28.04
N VAL A 1085 3.41 26.38 -26.94
CA VAL A 1085 4.78 26.23 -26.42
C VAL A 1085 5.68 25.58 -27.48
N LYS A 1086 5.23 24.48 -28.11
CA LYS A 1086 5.97 23.83 -29.20
C LYS A 1086 6.24 24.79 -30.36
N GLN A 1087 5.25 25.58 -30.77
CA GLN A 1087 5.43 26.59 -31.82
C GLN A 1087 6.42 27.70 -31.42
N ALA A 1088 6.41 28.14 -30.15
CA ALA A 1088 7.34 29.14 -29.64
C ALA A 1088 8.79 28.64 -29.65
N LEU A 1089 9.01 27.41 -29.19
CA LEU A 1089 10.33 26.75 -29.18
C LEU A 1089 10.89 26.56 -30.60
N GLN A 1090 10.05 26.16 -31.57
CA GLN A 1090 10.46 26.03 -32.98
C GLN A 1090 10.89 27.35 -33.60
N GLN A 1091 10.20 28.46 -33.26
CA GLN A 1091 10.57 29.80 -33.74
C GLN A 1091 11.86 30.32 -33.07
N GLY A 1092 12.08 29.99 -31.79
CA GLY A 1092 13.33 30.29 -31.08
C GLY A 1092 14.53 29.56 -31.68
N LYS A 1093 14.39 28.27 -32.02
CA LYS A 1093 15.44 27.46 -32.67
C LYS A 1093 15.83 28.02 -34.06
N ARG A 1094 14.87 28.55 -34.84
CA ARG A 1094 15.13 29.18 -36.16
C ARG A 1094 15.79 30.57 -36.10
N ALA A 1095 15.72 31.27 -34.98
CA ALA A 1095 16.37 32.59 -34.81
C ALA A 1095 17.79 32.49 -34.25
N LYS A 1096 18.18 31.31 -33.73
CA LYS A 1096 19.53 31.00 -33.21
C LYS A 1096 20.44 30.34 -34.28
N LEU A 1097 19.86 29.90 -35.40
CA LEU A 1097 20.53 29.44 -36.63
C LEU A 1097 20.64 30.60 -37.61
#